data_AF-A0A7R8Z1A0-F1
#
_entry.id   AF-A0A7R8Z1A0-F1
#
_cell.length_a   1.000
_cell.length_b   1.000
_cell.length_c   1.000
_cell.angle_alpha   90.00
_cell.angle_beta   90.00
_cell.angle_gamma   90.00
#
_symmetry.space_group_name_H-M   'P 1'
#
loop_
_entity.id
_entity.type
_entity.pdbx_description
1 polymer ?
#
loop_
_entity_poly.entity_id
_entity_poly.type
_entity_poly.pdbx_seq_one_letter_code
_entity_poly.pdbx_strand_id
1 'polypeptide(L)'
;MKVIKKTFSKVQVNPLVNKQQKLYTRRSIVRVKRPQNKVQDNQNSPVQPTCATSSEFVKLPIDIKMLTITSNNTFTTKRKKSKKQVNSSLPMTSNENDDMETSSEENISDNDQEAPPPNKKQQTGMERYITITGKKKQKPTTNNEQVKPNKDSATTNPGSSNYYSILADKSNDVNETIRKTTKPPPIYIRQAASNKLTTEIGKIVGADNFYIVDLKRGDIKETKVQVVSEVKYTVLVNWLDSKKMQYYTYQLKSAKGLKVVIKEKEVTVIKTKTQNYLFPTPFLLSCLDNLQSDFMIHYYIKIKEEEAEIPGLYNHFLQLDRTLKGFRNKYNNEFFTLMKNWDALAIGFAIASSEEDLGFDQLYKTTLEDLSETIDPPDVELFRRLVLCLDLALDKDNAVRTSIFMSNLYKHYGHPVLEPTDGIEVLRKNSQEYRDIDDRLARRTLYKFRETFFFAYVRKHGHYPLHKRATDCNPTLGRCLAENRLPTVIERRSIPLDAWAGVVSENNFTLDYEIDERELMKDTAAAPPRDQWFAQFDQCAFKILYNKDKPRSDEKFEPRNLIQYLKSEEEDLYDKITNQQRGHFFTHRDDIVCLCRKEKEVNKDGRVFCKQTYQMRLFQVALEKGVSDNIFRYIKEQTMSNTELEVAKRMDNVSSSIGKKGDYNINLDLSKWNQFQRHDLNKYIFREFDLLHGLNNCYEDSHHWFNRCTVILGSRLTPPEPGEDGMPLPGPYCHYDQFEGFEGMRQKCWTTTTIMIIKLALSEHNLKGDIMGQGDNQVVHLTLDKDQEFDVTKTIRGFLNTLDVFFNSAGVKLKLSETWASKYLFEYSKIRFYKGVRIDDTLKRLNHMLTDINEGFPSLNSYMSTISACTENISRNHESPLLSFFFYSVELGNVFSRKNMISALKTISLLPLLNIPSIFGGLPISNMYQHSQRGCADPLTIWLRIWRVIKETAPVTFNAVLHLLPCTQKAEVDPISLIEDIRSINIVSLPNFERECRELVETLLPKLIKNPKVAVHFGVNRDDLLALCEILISMRPFSCL
;
A
#
# COMPACT_ATOMS: atom_id res chain seq x y z
N MET A 1 -13.76 -25.40 -5.09
CA MET A 1 -15.21 -25.14 -4.87
C MET A 1 -15.84 -25.94 -3.72
N LYS A 2 -15.73 -27.29 -3.65
CA LYS A 2 -16.32 -28.11 -2.55
C LYS A 2 -15.84 -27.64 -1.16
N VAL A 3 -14.53 -27.38 -1.02
CA VAL A 3 -13.90 -26.74 0.15
C VAL A 3 -14.64 -25.46 0.52
N ILE A 4 -14.58 -24.39 -0.28
CA ILE A 4 -15.26 -23.09 -0.04
C ILE A 4 -16.70 -23.24 0.49
N LYS A 5 -17.53 -24.13 -0.10
CA LYS A 5 -18.92 -24.37 0.36
C LYS A 5 -18.99 -25.02 1.75
N LYS A 6 -18.09 -25.98 2.05
CA LYS A 6 -17.91 -26.65 3.36
C LYS A 6 -17.31 -25.70 4.40
N THR A 7 -16.41 -24.80 3.99
CA THR A 7 -15.83 -23.76 4.84
C THR A 7 -16.92 -22.75 5.24
N PHE A 8 -17.75 -22.27 4.31
CA PHE A 8 -18.87 -21.36 4.60
C PHE A 8 -19.85 -21.91 5.65
N SER A 9 -20.29 -23.18 5.52
CA SER A 9 -21.19 -23.78 6.50
C SER A 9 -20.55 -23.98 7.87
N LYS A 10 -19.21 -24.13 7.93
CA LYS A 10 -18.39 -24.14 9.16
C LYS A 10 -17.99 -22.75 9.68
N VAL A 11 -18.29 -21.65 8.98
CA VAL A 11 -17.86 -20.26 9.33
C VAL A 11 -19.04 -19.39 9.79
N GLN A 12 -20.18 -19.99 10.14
CA GLN A 12 -21.16 -19.30 10.97
C GLN A 12 -20.56 -18.98 12.35
N VAL A 13 -20.12 -17.73 12.51
CA VAL A 13 -19.52 -17.19 13.73
C VAL A 13 -20.49 -17.35 14.92
N ASN A 14 -19.90 -17.62 16.08
CA ASN A 14 -20.57 -17.98 17.33
C ASN A 14 -21.83 -17.10 17.60
N PRO A 15 -23.06 -17.67 17.65
CA PRO A 15 -24.30 -16.92 17.46
C PRO A 15 -24.79 -16.16 18.71
N LEU A 16 -23.92 -15.36 19.33
CA LEU A 16 -24.27 -14.48 20.45
C LEU A 16 -25.19 -13.32 20.04
N VAL A 17 -25.19 -12.91 18.77
CA VAL A 17 -26.06 -11.84 18.23
C VAL A 17 -27.48 -12.33 17.93
N ASN A 18 -27.67 -13.62 17.59
CA ASN A 18 -28.93 -14.14 17.04
C ASN A 18 -29.98 -14.59 18.10
N LYS A 19 -29.77 -14.25 19.39
CA LYS A 19 -30.63 -14.74 20.49
C LYS A 19 -32.00 -14.05 20.60
N GLN A 20 -32.35 -13.11 19.72
CA GLN A 20 -33.65 -12.42 19.72
C GLN A 20 -34.66 -12.85 18.63
N GLN A 21 -34.29 -13.68 17.65
CA GLN A 21 -35.22 -14.10 16.57
C GLN A 21 -35.81 -15.52 16.69
N LYS A 22 -35.43 -16.33 17.69
CA LYS A 22 -36.01 -17.66 17.93
C LYS A 22 -36.92 -17.72 19.16
N LEU A 23 -38.04 -16.98 19.12
CA LEU A 23 -39.05 -17.02 20.20
C LEU A 23 -40.53 -16.96 19.73
N TYR A 24 -40.80 -17.18 18.44
CA TYR A 24 -42.18 -17.32 17.92
C TYR A 24 -42.32 -18.49 16.91
N THR A 25 -42.31 -19.72 17.42
CA THR A 25 -43.20 -20.84 17.00
C THR A 25 -42.82 -22.13 17.73
N ARG A 26 -43.68 -22.56 18.67
CA ARG A 26 -43.71 -23.94 19.18
C ARG A 26 -45.14 -24.27 19.61
N ARG A 27 -45.86 -25.03 18.78
CA ARG A 27 -46.87 -25.97 19.27
C ARG A 27 -46.62 -27.33 18.64
N SER A 28 -46.63 -28.32 19.51
CA SER A 28 -46.39 -29.74 19.28
C SER A 28 -47.52 -30.41 18.52
N ILE A 29 -47.21 -31.53 17.86
CA ILE A 29 -47.94 -32.80 18.02
C ILE A 29 -46.90 -33.94 17.90
N VAL A 30 -47.21 -35.09 18.51
CA VAL A 30 -46.29 -36.23 18.68
C VAL A 30 -46.83 -37.45 17.93
N ARG A 31 -45.95 -38.21 17.26
CA ARG A 31 -46.05 -39.68 17.21
C ARG A 31 -44.72 -40.35 16.88
N VAL A 32 -44.64 -41.64 17.17
CA VAL A 32 -43.42 -42.44 17.29
C VAL A 32 -43.57 -43.73 16.49
N LYS A 33 -42.56 -44.12 15.72
CA LYS A 33 -42.02 -45.51 15.67
C LYS A 33 -40.71 -45.64 14.88
N ARG A 34 -39.94 -46.65 15.30
CA ARG A 34 -38.71 -47.25 14.76
C ARG A 34 -39.02 -48.77 14.62
N PRO A 35 -38.12 -49.64 14.15
CA PRO A 35 -37.04 -49.52 13.14
C PRO A 35 -37.08 -50.72 12.14
N GLN A 36 -35.94 -51.05 11.50
CA GLN A 36 -35.40 -52.35 11.01
C GLN A 36 -34.82 -52.24 9.57
N ASN A 37 -33.53 -52.57 9.33
CA ASN A 37 -32.92 -53.86 8.95
C ASN A 37 -33.29 -54.31 7.50
N LYS A 38 -32.47 -54.98 6.66
CA LYS A 38 -31.22 -55.77 6.77
C LYS A 38 -30.57 -55.80 5.33
N VAL A 39 -29.24 -55.67 5.10
CA VAL A 39 -28.17 -56.73 4.97
C VAL A 39 -27.96 -57.38 3.56
N GLN A 40 -26.70 -57.37 3.08
CA GLN A 40 -25.96 -58.29 2.14
C GLN A 40 -26.52 -58.54 0.69
N ASP A 41 -25.75 -58.96 -0.35
CA ASP A 41 -24.29 -59.21 -0.50
C ASP A 41 -23.74 -59.20 -1.97
N ASN A 42 -22.41 -59.08 -2.09
CA ASN A 42 -21.44 -59.64 -3.09
C ASN A 42 -21.57 -59.64 -4.66
N GLN A 43 -20.44 -59.24 -5.30
CA GLN A 43 -19.74 -59.81 -6.50
C GLN A 43 -20.46 -59.90 -7.87
N ASN A 44 -19.99 -59.27 -8.96
CA ASN A 44 -18.74 -59.58 -9.68
C ASN A 44 -18.34 -58.50 -10.75
N SER A 45 -17.10 -58.58 -11.24
CA SER A 45 -16.49 -57.79 -12.36
C SER A 45 -16.48 -58.60 -13.70
N PRO A 46 -16.09 -58.07 -14.89
CA PRO A 46 -15.31 -56.84 -15.19
C PRO A 46 -15.79 -56.03 -16.45
N VAL A 47 -14.86 -55.29 -17.09
CA VAL A 47 -14.90 -54.63 -18.43
C VAL A 47 -15.36 -53.16 -18.48
N GLN A 48 -14.55 -52.35 -19.19
CA GLN A 48 -14.76 -50.96 -19.66
C GLN A 48 -14.75 -50.94 -21.21
N PRO A 49 -15.04 -49.84 -21.93
CA PRO A 49 -15.69 -48.57 -21.54
C PRO A 49 -16.92 -48.21 -22.44
N THR A 50 -17.62 -47.10 -22.16
CA THR A 50 -17.95 -45.99 -23.12
C THR A 50 -18.97 -45.01 -22.51
N CYS A 51 -19.18 -43.85 -23.16
CA CYS A 51 -20.09 -42.80 -22.75
C CYS A 51 -21.56 -43.08 -23.11
N ALA A 52 -22.52 -42.70 -22.25
CA ALA A 52 -23.57 -41.73 -22.63
C ALA A 52 -24.50 -41.34 -21.45
N THR A 53 -25.04 -40.13 -21.57
CA THR A 53 -26.21 -39.51 -20.91
C THR A 53 -27.25 -40.42 -20.24
N SER A 54 -27.55 -40.17 -18.96
CA SER A 54 -28.89 -39.74 -18.49
C SER A 54 -28.96 -39.54 -16.97
N SER A 55 -29.82 -38.61 -16.52
CA SER A 55 -30.36 -38.57 -15.15
C SER A 55 -31.65 -37.77 -15.16
N GLU A 56 -32.79 -38.44 -14.95
CA GLU A 56 -34.13 -37.84 -15.06
C GLU A 56 -34.44 -36.91 -13.89
N PHE A 57 -35.27 -35.89 -14.11
CA PHE A 57 -35.85 -35.06 -13.06
C PHE A 57 -37.35 -35.35 -12.92
N VAL A 58 -37.74 -35.85 -11.76
CA VAL A 58 -39.14 -36.15 -11.41
C VAL A 58 -39.95 -34.85 -11.32
N LYS A 59 -41.07 -34.78 -12.04
CA LYS A 59 -42.05 -33.69 -11.93
C LYS A 59 -42.98 -33.91 -10.74
N LEU A 60 -43.25 -32.85 -9.97
CA LEU A 60 -44.52 -32.63 -9.27
C LEU A 60 -44.97 -31.17 -9.46
N PRO A 61 -46.28 -30.88 -9.50
CA PRO A 61 -46.80 -29.60 -9.98
C PRO A 61 -47.00 -28.56 -8.86
N ILE A 62 -47.20 -27.30 -9.26
CA ILE A 62 -47.77 -26.23 -8.43
C ILE A 62 -48.88 -25.56 -9.24
N ASP A 63 -50.10 -25.54 -8.69
CA ASP A 63 -51.25 -24.87 -9.32
C ASP A 63 -51.12 -23.34 -9.27
N ILE A 64 -51.50 -22.68 -10.37
CA ILE A 64 -51.65 -21.22 -10.44
C ILE A 64 -53.12 -20.91 -10.73
N LYS A 65 -53.83 -20.31 -9.77
CA LYS A 65 -55.13 -19.69 -10.03
C LYS A 65 -54.91 -18.25 -10.51
N MET A 66 -55.34 -17.97 -11.73
CA MET A 66 -55.35 -16.60 -12.26
C MET A 66 -56.45 -15.75 -11.60
N LEU A 67 -56.21 -14.44 -11.58
CA LEU A 67 -57.28 -13.43 -11.55
C LEU A 67 -56.95 -12.38 -12.63
N THR A 68 -57.81 -12.31 -13.64
CA THR A 68 -57.63 -11.46 -14.82
C THR A 68 -58.38 -10.14 -14.64
N ILE A 69 -57.80 -9.03 -15.08
CA ILE A 69 -58.54 -7.79 -15.38
C ILE A 69 -58.22 -7.40 -16.83
N THR A 70 -59.23 -6.95 -17.56
CA THR A 70 -59.24 -6.89 -19.02
C THR A 70 -58.66 -5.60 -19.61
N SER A 71 -57.92 -5.76 -20.71
CA SER A 71 -57.58 -4.68 -21.64
C SER A 71 -58.69 -4.47 -22.68
N ASN A 72 -58.86 -3.24 -23.18
CA ASN A 72 -59.58 -2.98 -24.43
C ASN A 72 -58.80 -2.01 -25.32
N ASN A 73 -58.85 -2.26 -26.62
CA ASN A 73 -58.31 -1.42 -27.70
C ASN A 73 -59.32 -0.28 -28.02
N THR A 74 -59.12 0.71 -28.92
CA THR A 74 -58.49 0.69 -30.26
C THR A 74 -57.98 2.07 -30.74
N PHE A 75 -57.12 2.04 -31.77
CA PHE A 75 -56.73 3.19 -32.60
C PHE A 75 -57.86 3.69 -33.52
N THR A 76 -57.77 4.94 -33.99
CA THR A 76 -58.07 5.26 -35.41
C THR A 76 -57.38 6.55 -35.88
N THR A 77 -56.87 6.56 -37.13
CA THR A 77 -56.23 7.73 -37.78
C THR A 77 -56.94 8.09 -39.09
N LYS A 78 -57.26 9.38 -39.30
CA LYS A 78 -57.77 9.95 -40.57
C LYS A 78 -57.47 11.47 -40.64
N ARG A 79 -57.27 12.12 -41.80
CA ARG A 79 -56.77 11.69 -43.13
C ARG A 79 -56.49 12.90 -44.05
N LYS A 80 -55.28 13.00 -44.62
CA LYS A 80 -54.88 13.80 -45.84
C LYS A 80 -55.01 15.35 -45.83
N LYS A 81 -54.23 15.96 -46.74
CA LYS A 81 -54.04 17.41 -46.99
C LYS A 81 -54.92 17.93 -48.14
N SER A 82 -55.22 19.24 -48.13
CA SER A 82 -55.46 20.07 -49.34
C SER A 82 -55.04 21.54 -49.07
N LYS A 83 -54.87 22.37 -50.11
CA LYS A 83 -54.29 23.74 -50.03
C LYS A 83 -55.33 24.82 -50.33
N LYS A 84 -55.26 25.99 -49.67
CA LYS A 84 -55.00 27.35 -50.26
C LYS A 84 -55.57 28.52 -49.42
N GLN A 85 -54.76 29.59 -49.27
CA GLN A 85 -55.12 31.04 -49.31
C GLN A 85 -56.12 31.60 -48.25
N VAL A 86 -56.06 32.86 -47.76
CA VAL A 86 -55.10 33.98 -47.93
C VAL A 86 -55.22 35.00 -46.76
N ASN A 87 -54.11 35.61 -46.34
CA ASN A 87 -53.92 36.86 -45.53
C ASN A 87 -54.63 36.97 -44.13
N SER A 88 -54.19 37.80 -43.17
CA SER A 88 -53.28 38.98 -43.19
C SER A 88 -52.41 39.18 -41.93
N SER A 89 -51.52 40.19 -41.97
CA SER A 89 -50.96 40.96 -40.82
C SER A 89 -50.13 40.27 -39.71
N LEU A 90 -48.90 39.86 -40.06
CA LEU A 90 -47.59 40.45 -39.65
C LEU A 90 -47.56 41.69 -38.70
N PRO A 91 -46.42 42.06 -38.03
CA PRO A 91 -45.25 41.26 -37.58
C PRO A 91 -44.43 41.79 -36.33
N MET A 92 -43.30 41.12 -36.00
CA MET A 92 -42.01 41.66 -35.42
C MET A 92 -42.04 42.34 -34.01
N THR A 93 -40.95 42.54 -33.23
CA THR A 93 -39.51 42.15 -33.30
C THR A 93 -38.90 41.99 -31.89
N SER A 94 -37.61 41.62 -31.83
CA SER A 94 -36.71 41.74 -30.67
C SER A 94 -36.42 43.20 -30.22
N ASN A 95 -35.99 43.36 -28.97
CA ASN A 95 -34.66 43.84 -28.53
C ASN A 95 -34.65 43.83 -26.97
N GLU A 96 -33.58 43.51 -26.22
CA GLU A 96 -32.21 44.08 -26.15
C GLU A 96 -32.16 45.52 -25.57
N ASN A 97 -32.02 45.65 -24.23
CA ASN A 97 -30.80 46.13 -23.54
C ASN A 97 -30.99 46.65 -22.09
N ASP A 98 -30.05 46.23 -21.23
CA ASP A 98 -29.30 46.97 -20.19
C ASP A 98 -29.91 47.65 -18.93
N ASP A 99 -28.99 47.80 -17.96
CA ASP A 99 -28.88 48.68 -16.80
C ASP A 99 -29.81 48.59 -15.55
N MET A 100 -29.22 47.97 -14.53
CA MET A 100 -28.86 48.55 -13.21
C MET A 100 -29.84 49.34 -12.30
N GLU A 101 -29.80 48.91 -11.04
CA GLU A 101 -29.75 49.68 -9.78
C GLU A 101 -31.02 50.14 -9.00
N THR A 102 -30.89 49.89 -7.69
CA THR A 102 -31.48 50.57 -6.51
C THR A 102 -32.92 50.34 -6.02
N SER A 103 -32.93 50.12 -4.70
CA SER A 103 -33.95 50.35 -3.65
C SER A 103 -34.66 51.73 -3.72
N SER A 104 -35.79 52.00 -3.04
CA SER A 104 -36.66 51.29 -2.07
C SER A 104 -38.08 51.94 -2.10
N GLU A 105 -39.14 51.61 -1.33
CA GLU A 105 -39.39 51.78 0.11
C GLU A 105 -40.85 51.38 0.46
N GLU A 106 -41.14 51.04 1.74
CA GLU A 106 -42.35 51.39 2.56
C GLU A 106 -43.81 51.04 2.08
N ASN A 107 -44.89 50.92 2.91
CA ASN A 107 -45.13 50.96 4.37
C ASN A 107 -46.43 50.13 4.72
N ILE A 108 -46.49 49.28 5.77
CA ILE A 108 -46.96 49.48 7.18
C ILE A 108 -48.51 49.39 7.42
N SER A 109 -48.88 48.91 8.63
CA SER A 109 -50.19 48.92 9.35
C SER A 109 -51.23 47.79 9.13
N ASP A 110 -52.03 47.34 10.11
CA ASP A 110 -51.79 47.10 11.57
C ASP A 110 -52.93 46.29 12.25
N ASN A 111 -52.72 45.89 13.53
CA ASN A 111 -53.70 45.49 14.58
C ASN A 111 -54.49 44.13 14.52
N ASP A 112 -54.31 43.31 15.59
CA ASP A 112 -55.28 42.91 16.65
C ASP A 112 -56.78 42.61 16.33
N GLN A 113 -57.52 41.67 16.98
CA GLN A 113 -57.26 40.85 18.20
C GLN A 113 -58.19 39.60 18.32
N GLU A 114 -57.81 38.62 19.16
CA GLU A 114 -58.60 37.54 19.81
C GLU A 114 -59.28 36.38 18.98
N ALA A 115 -59.86 35.39 19.68
CA ALA A 115 -60.17 33.99 19.26
C ALA A 115 -61.64 33.59 19.63
N PRO A 116 -62.18 32.33 19.54
CA PRO A 116 -61.67 30.96 19.23
C PRO A 116 -62.51 30.28 18.09
N PRO A 117 -62.92 28.96 18.02
CA PRO A 117 -62.52 27.68 18.68
C PRO A 117 -62.27 26.46 17.72
N PRO A 118 -61.90 25.25 18.23
CA PRO A 118 -61.47 24.09 17.40
C PRO A 118 -62.33 22.79 17.49
N ASN A 119 -62.22 21.89 16.49
CA ASN A 119 -62.51 20.44 16.65
C ASN A 119 -61.87 19.52 15.58
N LYS A 120 -61.17 18.46 16.05
CA LYS A 120 -61.12 17.03 15.61
C LYS A 120 -61.44 16.70 14.13
N LYS A 121 -60.72 15.83 13.38
CA LYS A 121 -59.81 14.67 13.67
C LYS A 121 -59.25 14.15 12.31
N GLN A 122 -58.33 13.18 12.10
CA GLN A 122 -57.46 12.26 12.88
C GLN A 122 -56.28 11.79 11.96
N GLN A 123 -55.49 10.76 12.37
CA GLN A 123 -54.44 10.02 11.60
C GLN A 123 -53.19 10.82 11.17
N THR A 124 -52.11 10.81 11.98
CA THR A 124 -51.03 9.79 12.09
C THR A 124 -49.95 9.89 11.02
N GLY A 125 -48.87 10.61 11.33
CA GLY A 125 -47.61 10.57 10.60
C GLY A 125 -46.46 10.03 11.48
N MET A 126 -45.87 8.91 11.08
CA MET A 126 -44.45 8.65 11.35
C MET A 126 -43.69 8.98 10.06
N GLU A 127 -42.89 10.04 10.03
CA GLU A 127 -41.55 10.06 9.43
C GLU A 127 -40.90 11.46 9.47
N ARG A 128 -39.58 11.50 9.76
CA ARG A 128 -38.64 12.63 9.56
C ARG A 128 -38.92 13.85 10.50
N TYR A 129 -37.99 14.74 10.88
CA TYR A 129 -36.62 15.03 10.43
C TYR A 129 -35.66 15.42 11.60
N ILE A 130 -34.41 15.74 11.25
CA ILE A 130 -33.36 16.39 12.07
C ILE A 130 -33.57 17.93 12.00
N THR A 131 -33.24 18.76 13.00
CA THR A 131 -32.04 19.67 13.04
C THR A 131 -32.17 20.64 14.24
N ILE A 132 -31.08 21.31 14.66
CA ILE A 132 -31.04 22.34 15.71
C ILE A 132 -30.20 23.56 15.26
N THR A 133 -30.61 24.77 15.63
CA THR A 133 -29.84 26.04 15.53
C THR A 133 -29.59 26.69 16.91
N GLY A 134 -28.69 27.69 17.00
CA GLY A 134 -28.22 28.32 18.26
C GLY A 134 -29.09 29.49 18.79
N LYS A 135 -28.64 30.42 19.67
CA LYS A 135 -27.31 30.68 20.30
C LYS A 135 -27.48 31.79 21.40
N LYS A 136 -26.62 31.85 22.45
CA LYS A 136 -26.33 33.03 23.34
C LYS A 136 -27.47 33.55 24.29
N LYS A 137 -27.33 34.48 25.30
CA LYS A 137 -26.29 34.92 26.32
C LYS A 137 -26.93 35.88 27.41
N GLN A 138 -26.15 36.38 28.42
CA GLN A 138 -26.37 37.45 29.50
C GLN A 138 -26.27 37.18 31.04
N LYS A 139 -25.27 37.76 31.75
CA LYS A 139 -25.01 37.66 33.23
C LYS A 139 -24.53 39.01 33.77
N PRO A 140 -24.87 39.41 35.02
CA PRO A 140 -23.87 39.43 36.11
C PRO A 140 -24.51 39.02 37.48
N THR A 141 -23.99 39.25 38.71
CA THR A 141 -22.97 40.20 39.25
C THR A 141 -22.44 39.75 40.64
N THR A 142 -21.18 40.14 40.98
CA THR A 142 -20.62 40.42 42.35
C THR A 142 -20.62 39.32 43.46
N ASN A 143 -19.67 39.25 44.41
CA ASN A 143 -18.46 40.06 44.66
C ASN A 143 -17.35 39.32 45.46
N ASN A 144 -16.26 40.07 45.76
CA ASN A 144 -15.12 39.80 46.64
C ASN A 144 -14.00 38.91 46.03
N GLU A 145 -12.68 39.18 46.11
CA GLU A 145 -11.74 40.27 46.50
C GLU A 145 -10.42 39.53 46.88
N GLN A 146 -9.14 39.95 46.81
CA GLN A 146 -8.25 41.03 46.27
C GLN A 146 -6.85 40.34 46.12
N VAL A 147 -5.70 40.82 45.57
CA VAL A 147 -5.13 41.89 44.71
C VAL A 147 -3.73 41.33 44.27
N LYS A 148 -3.15 41.47 43.06
CA LYS A 148 -2.63 42.65 42.30
C LYS A 148 -1.41 43.36 42.93
N PRO A 149 -0.65 44.29 42.27
CA PRO A 149 -0.81 44.97 40.96
C PRO A 149 0.10 44.37 39.83
N ASN A 150 0.53 44.98 38.69
CA ASN A 150 0.40 46.37 38.18
C ASN A 150 0.16 46.59 36.65
N LYS A 151 1.19 46.98 35.87
CA LYS A 151 1.18 47.95 34.72
C LYS A 151 2.40 47.74 33.78
N ASP A 152 2.61 48.34 32.59
CA ASP A 152 1.95 49.36 31.71
C ASP A 152 2.27 49.02 30.22
N SER A 153 1.75 49.57 29.08
CA SER A 153 1.27 50.88 28.54
C SER A 153 2.34 51.73 27.80
N ALA A 154 2.15 52.30 26.58
CA ALA A 154 1.07 52.17 25.57
C ALA A 154 1.43 52.76 24.15
N THR A 155 0.82 52.23 23.09
CA THR A 155 0.38 52.85 21.79
C THR A 155 1.25 53.83 20.94
N THR A 156 1.42 53.52 19.64
CA THR A 156 0.76 54.24 18.51
C THR A 156 0.76 53.43 17.18
N ASN A 157 0.00 53.90 16.17
CA ASN A 157 -0.46 53.26 14.92
C ASN A 157 0.32 53.74 13.65
N PRO A 158 -0.01 53.34 12.39
CA PRO A 158 -0.61 52.09 11.83
C PRO A 158 0.10 51.57 10.52
N GLY A 159 -0.40 50.48 9.89
CA GLY A 159 -0.38 50.40 8.41
C GLY A 159 -0.14 49.07 7.66
N SER A 160 -1.04 48.07 7.73
CA SER A 160 -1.30 47.11 6.62
C SER A 160 -2.53 46.22 6.90
N SER A 161 -3.53 46.16 6.03
CA SER A 161 -4.79 45.44 6.26
C SER A 161 -4.84 44.04 5.62
N ASN A 162 -4.88 42.99 6.44
CA ASN A 162 -5.15 41.61 5.99
C ASN A 162 -6.67 41.35 5.88
N TYR A 163 -7.11 40.76 4.76
CA TYR A 163 -8.52 40.62 4.37
C TYR A 163 -9.31 39.50 5.11
N TYR A 164 -8.89 39.15 6.34
CA TYR A 164 -9.50 38.08 7.16
C TYR A 164 -9.81 38.51 8.61
N SER A 165 -9.73 39.81 8.93
CA SER A 165 -10.04 40.34 10.27
C SER A 165 -11.54 40.37 10.61
N ILE A 166 -12.42 40.34 9.61
CA ILE A 166 -13.88 40.37 9.80
C ILE A 166 -14.38 38.98 10.23
N LEU A 167 -14.23 38.67 11.52
CA LEU A 167 -15.13 37.80 12.31
C LEU A 167 -14.76 37.69 13.80
N ALA A 168 -13.65 38.31 14.22
CA ALA A 168 -13.12 38.18 15.57
C ALA A 168 -13.13 39.51 16.36
N ASP A 169 -14.32 40.02 16.73
CA ASP A 169 -14.50 40.49 18.11
C ASP A 169 -15.96 40.63 18.61
N LYS A 170 -16.09 40.73 19.94
CA LYS A 170 -17.29 40.88 20.82
C LYS A 170 -17.63 39.65 21.68
N SER A 171 -16.83 39.51 22.74
CA SER A 171 -17.14 38.81 23.98
C SER A 171 -18.39 39.43 24.66
N ASN A 172 -19.36 38.65 25.15
CA ASN A 172 -19.48 38.06 26.50
C ASN A 172 -20.58 38.75 27.32
N ASP A 173 -21.26 37.88 28.07
CA ASP A 173 -22.61 37.99 28.59
C ASP A 173 -22.99 36.51 28.84
N VAL A 174 -23.42 36.04 30.02
CA VAL A 174 -23.57 34.57 30.28
C VAL A 174 -24.85 34.19 31.05
N ASN A 175 -25.99 34.13 30.37
CA ASN A 175 -27.25 33.73 30.98
C ASN A 175 -27.24 32.22 31.16
N GLU A 176 -27.53 31.75 32.36
CA GLU A 176 -27.39 30.35 32.72
C GLU A 176 -28.55 29.53 32.15
N THR A 177 -28.48 29.29 30.85
CA THR A 177 -29.16 28.18 30.21
C THR A 177 -28.61 26.89 30.81
N ILE A 178 -29.26 26.48 31.91
CA ILE A 178 -29.12 25.20 32.59
C ILE A 178 -28.83 24.15 31.54
N ARG A 179 -27.66 23.50 31.62
CA ARG A 179 -27.29 22.40 30.72
C ARG A 179 -28.45 21.41 30.72
N LYS A 180 -29.20 21.32 29.61
CA LYS A 180 -30.28 20.34 29.48
C LYS A 180 -29.66 18.95 29.62
N THR A 181 -29.71 18.41 30.84
CA THR A 181 -29.25 17.06 31.15
C THR A 181 -30.05 16.13 30.27
N THR A 182 -29.40 15.57 29.24
CA THR A 182 -30.04 14.66 28.31
C THR A 182 -30.51 13.47 29.12
N LYS A 183 -31.82 13.42 29.41
CA LYS A 183 -32.40 12.39 30.28
C LYS A 183 -31.99 11.02 29.73
N PRO A 184 -31.54 10.09 30.60
CA PRO A 184 -31.17 8.75 30.17
C PRO A 184 -32.34 8.08 29.42
N PRO A 185 -32.08 7.08 28.57
CA PRO A 185 -33.15 6.40 27.86
C PRO A 185 -34.15 5.76 28.84
N PRO A 186 -35.43 5.62 28.47
CA PRO A 186 -36.41 4.96 29.33
C PRO A 186 -36.10 3.47 29.52
N ILE A 187 -36.46 2.97 30.70
CA ILE A 187 -36.46 1.55 31.06
C ILE A 187 -37.90 1.05 30.98
N TYR A 188 -38.12 -0.13 30.38
CA TYR A 188 -39.45 -0.73 30.22
C TYR A 188 -39.51 -2.04 31.00
N ILE A 189 -40.30 -2.09 32.06
CA ILE A 189 -40.44 -3.26 32.94
C ILE A 189 -41.73 -4.01 32.55
N ARG A 190 -41.68 -5.34 32.40
CA ARG A 190 -42.81 -6.16 31.95
C ARG A 190 -43.81 -6.51 33.05
N GLN A 191 -44.39 -5.46 33.62
CA GLN A 191 -45.51 -5.50 34.55
C GLN A 191 -46.30 -4.19 34.44
N ALA A 192 -47.50 -4.16 35.01
CA ALA A 192 -48.23 -2.92 35.22
C ALA A 192 -47.62 -2.12 36.39
N ALA A 193 -47.77 -0.80 36.36
CA ALA A 193 -47.46 0.02 37.52
C ALA A 193 -48.36 -0.38 38.69
N SER A 194 -47.80 -0.31 39.89
CA SER A 194 -48.50 -0.51 41.13
C SER A 194 -47.88 0.39 42.18
N ASN A 195 -48.67 0.82 43.17
CA ASN A 195 -48.17 1.71 44.22
C ASN A 195 -46.92 1.12 44.90
N LYS A 196 -46.89 -0.21 45.11
CA LYS A 196 -45.73 -0.95 45.61
C LYS A 196 -44.49 -0.78 44.72
N LEU A 197 -44.62 -0.98 43.40
CA LEU A 197 -43.51 -0.78 42.46
C LEU A 197 -43.00 0.66 42.48
N THR A 198 -43.90 1.64 42.45
CA THR A 198 -43.56 3.07 42.48
C THR A 198 -42.83 3.44 43.78
N THR A 199 -43.27 2.90 44.93
CA THR A 199 -42.58 3.08 46.22
C THR A 199 -41.21 2.38 46.26
N GLU A 200 -41.08 1.17 45.69
CA GLU A 200 -39.78 0.46 45.64
C GLU A 200 -38.77 1.19 44.74
N ILE A 201 -39.18 1.65 43.55
CA ILE A 201 -38.34 2.49 42.67
C ILE A 201 -38.02 3.82 43.38
N GLY A 202 -38.99 4.43 44.06
CA GLY A 202 -38.81 5.66 44.83
C GLY A 202 -37.78 5.55 45.95
N LYS A 203 -37.69 4.40 46.64
CA LYS A 203 -36.65 4.15 47.66
C LYS A 203 -35.24 4.02 47.07
N ILE A 204 -35.11 3.55 45.83
CA ILE A 204 -33.83 3.34 45.15
C ILE A 204 -33.35 4.60 44.42
N VAL A 205 -34.27 5.30 43.76
CA VAL A 205 -33.97 6.44 42.88
C VAL A 205 -34.19 7.79 43.58
N GLY A 206 -35.05 7.86 44.58
CA GLY A 206 -35.58 9.10 45.16
C GLY A 206 -36.86 9.53 44.42
N ALA A 207 -37.88 9.97 45.15
CA ALA A 207 -39.24 10.20 44.63
C ALA A 207 -39.29 11.04 43.35
N ASP A 208 -38.60 12.18 43.35
CA ASP A 208 -38.67 13.19 42.27
C ASP A 208 -37.72 12.90 41.09
N ASN A 209 -36.92 11.84 41.19
CA ASN A 209 -35.84 11.53 40.23
C ASN A 209 -36.26 10.60 39.08
N PHE A 210 -37.55 10.26 38.97
CA PHE A 210 -38.10 9.42 37.90
C PHE A 210 -39.57 9.74 37.61
N TYR A 211 -40.03 9.34 36.43
CA TYR A 211 -41.42 9.42 35.98
C TYR A 211 -41.86 8.06 35.47
N ILE A 212 -43.12 7.67 35.72
CA ILE A 212 -43.69 6.39 35.29
C ILE A 212 -44.85 6.61 34.31
N VAL A 213 -44.89 5.79 33.26
CA VAL A 213 -46.03 5.65 32.35
C VAL A 213 -46.42 4.18 32.27
N ASP A 214 -47.69 3.86 32.50
CA ASP A 214 -48.23 2.57 32.08
C ASP A 214 -48.44 2.55 30.57
N LEU A 215 -47.96 1.48 29.92
CA LEU A 215 -48.17 1.22 28.50
C LEU A 215 -48.86 -0.13 28.33
N LYS A 216 -49.86 -0.18 27.43
CA LYS A 216 -50.48 -1.42 27.00
C LYS A 216 -50.05 -1.72 25.57
N ARG A 217 -49.44 -2.89 25.35
CA ARG A 217 -48.88 -3.31 24.05
C ARG A 217 -49.41 -4.70 23.70
N GLY A 218 -50.58 -4.73 23.06
CA GLY A 218 -51.41 -5.94 23.01
C GLY A 218 -51.91 -6.30 24.41
N ASP A 219 -51.81 -7.57 24.79
CA ASP A 219 -52.18 -8.05 26.13
C ASP A 219 -51.11 -7.81 27.20
N ILE A 220 -49.90 -7.41 26.79
CA ILE A 220 -48.79 -7.12 27.72
C ILE A 220 -48.98 -5.71 28.30
N LYS A 221 -48.98 -5.61 29.63
CA LYS A 221 -48.83 -4.36 30.37
C LYS A 221 -47.34 -4.14 30.67
N GLU A 222 -46.79 -3.01 30.27
CA GLU A 222 -45.39 -2.64 30.47
C GLU A 222 -45.27 -1.26 31.15
N THR A 223 -44.47 -1.15 32.20
CA THR A 223 -44.20 0.09 32.93
C THR A 223 -42.98 0.78 32.31
N LYS A 224 -43.17 1.94 31.68
CA LYS A 224 -42.07 2.80 31.21
C LYS A 224 -41.59 3.71 32.34
N VAL A 225 -40.39 3.48 32.85
CA VAL A 225 -39.72 4.31 33.85
C VAL A 225 -38.71 5.23 33.16
N GLN A 226 -38.90 6.54 33.32
CA GLN A 226 -38.04 7.58 32.78
C GLN A 226 -37.27 8.26 33.92
N VAL A 227 -36.01 7.88 34.11
CA VAL A 227 -35.13 8.44 35.14
C VAL A 227 -34.60 9.81 34.71
N VAL A 228 -34.25 10.68 35.68
CA VAL A 228 -33.74 12.05 35.43
C VAL A 228 -32.22 12.09 35.20
N SER A 229 -31.43 11.25 35.88
CA SER A 229 -29.96 11.26 35.85
C SER A 229 -29.36 9.90 35.45
N GLU A 230 -28.26 9.89 34.69
CA GLU A 230 -27.56 8.66 34.24
C GLU A 230 -27.04 7.80 35.42
N VAL A 231 -26.62 8.44 36.52
CA VAL A 231 -26.17 7.73 37.74
C VAL A 231 -27.34 6.95 38.34
N LYS A 232 -28.49 7.62 38.50
CA LYS A 232 -29.72 7.01 39.03
C LYS A 232 -30.30 5.93 38.11
N TYR A 233 -30.16 6.10 36.79
CA TYR A 233 -30.51 5.06 35.81
C TYR A 233 -29.68 3.79 36.03
N THR A 234 -28.37 3.93 36.24
CA THR A 234 -27.46 2.78 36.47
C THR A 234 -27.80 2.07 37.78
N VAL A 235 -28.10 2.82 38.84
CA VAL A 235 -28.56 2.27 40.13
C VAL A 235 -29.89 1.50 39.98
N LEU A 236 -30.84 2.01 39.20
CA LEU A 236 -32.11 1.32 38.95
C LEU A 236 -31.94 0.04 38.10
N VAL A 237 -31.08 0.06 37.08
CA VAL A 237 -30.73 -1.13 36.27
C VAL A 237 -30.14 -2.22 37.15
N ASN A 238 -29.12 -1.89 37.96
CA ASN A 238 -28.50 -2.83 38.89
C ASN A 238 -29.50 -3.41 39.91
N TRP A 239 -30.46 -2.60 40.37
CA TRP A 239 -31.53 -3.07 41.26
C TRP A 239 -32.48 -4.06 40.56
N LEU A 240 -32.91 -3.76 39.34
CA LEU A 240 -33.77 -4.66 38.54
C LEU A 240 -33.09 -6.00 38.26
N ASP A 241 -31.79 -5.99 37.98
CA ASP A 241 -30.96 -7.20 37.83
C ASP A 241 -30.87 -7.98 39.14
N SER A 242 -30.62 -7.31 40.28
CA SER A 242 -30.57 -7.95 41.61
C SER A 242 -31.90 -8.63 41.99
N LYS A 243 -33.02 -8.08 41.51
CA LYS A 243 -34.38 -8.61 41.68
C LYS A 243 -34.80 -9.59 40.56
N LYS A 244 -33.94 -9.83 39.57
CA LYS A 244 -34.20 -10.68 38.38
C LYS A 244 -35.50 -10.31 37.64
N MET A 245 -35.83 -9.02 37.60
CA MET A 245 -37.04 -8.54 36.94
C MET A 245 -36.91 -8.62 35.42
N GLN A 246 -38.01 -8.88 34.70
CA GLN A 246 -38.00 -8.76 33.25
C GLN A 246 -38.17 -7.30 32.83
N TYR A 247 -37.11 -6.71 32.28
CA TYR A 247 -37.13 -5.37 31.71
C TYR A 247 -36.31 -5.31 30.42
N TYR A 248 -36.45 -4.21 29.66
CA TYR A 248 -35.56 -3.86 28.55
C TYR A 248 -35.31 -2.34 28.52
N THR A 249 -34.18 -1.92 27.96
CA THR A 249 -33.80 -0.50 27.85
C THR A 249 -32.72 -0.31 26.78
N TYR A 250 -32.38 0.93 26.46
CA TYR A 250 -31.37 1.28 25.46
C TYR A 250 -30.03 1.64 26.15
N GLN A 251 -28.90 1.36 25.51
CA GLN A 251 -27.59 1.69 26.07
C GLN A 251 -27.40 3.21 26.25
N LEU A 252 -26.94 3.66 27.42
CA LEU A 252 -26.54 5.05 27.67
C LEU A 252 -25.49 5.51 26.65
N LYS A 253 -25.58 6.77 26.19
CA LYS A 253 -24.53 7.38 25.33
C LYS A 253 -23.18 7.45 26.04
N SER A 254 -23.16 7.58 27.37
CA SER A 254 -21.97 7.50 28.20
C SER A 254 -21.40 6.08 28.33
N ALA A 255 -22.21 5.03 28.18
CA ALA A 255 -21.81 3.63 28.32
C ALA A 255 -21.27 2.99 27.02
N LYS A 256 -21.10 3.75 25.93
CA LYS A 256 -20.28 3.30 24.80
C LYS A 256 -18.82 3.21 25.27
N GLY A 257 -18.23 2.00 25.22
CA GLY A 257 -16.97 1.68 25.88
C GLY A 257 -15.71 2.36 25.33
N LEU A 258 -15.80 2.92 24.13
CA LEU A 258 -14.72 3.65 23.45
C LEU A 258 -15.27 4.98 22.92
N LYS A 259 -14.57 6.09 23.19
CA LYS A 259 -14.83 7.40 22.57
C LYS A 259 -13.56 7.88 21.89
N VAL A 260 -13.55 7.84 20.57
CA VAL A 260 -12.48 8.41 19.74
C VAL A 260 -12.81 9.88 19.46
N VAL A 261 -11.84 10.78 19.62
CA VAL A 261 -11.91 12.19 19.25
C VAL A 261 -10.67 12.52 18.43
N ILE A 262 -10.85 12.91 17.18
CA ILE A 262 -9.77 13.34 16.29
C ILE A 262 -9.72 14.87 16.30
N LYS A 263 -8.55 15.46 16.50
CA LYS A 263 -8.30 16.91 16.53
C LYS A 263 -7.32 17.26 15.41
N GLU A 264 -7.66 18.29 14.62
CA GLU A 264 -6.83 18.84 13.51
C GLU A 264 -6.27 17.80 12.52
N LYS A 265 -6.90 16.62 12.40
CA LYS A 265 -6.44 15.43 11.66
C LYS A 265 -5.12 14.81 12.18
N GLU A 266 -4.17 15.58 12.70
CA GLU A 266 -2.86 15.07 13.15
C GLU A 266 -2.93 14.24 14.45
N VAL A 267 -3.85 14.56 15.37
CA VAL A 267 -3.88 13.98 16.73
C VAL A 267 -5.19 13.25 17.03
N THR A 268 -5.08 12.06 17.63
CA THR A 268 -6.22 11.25 18.11
C THR A 268 -6.19 11.09 19.63
N VAL A 269 -7.35 11.28 20.26
CA VAL A 269 -7.60 11.00 21.68
C VAL A 269 -8.60 9.85 21.79
N ILE A 270 -8.22 8.75 22.44
CA ILE A 270 -9.15 7.68 22.81
C ILE A 270 -9.44 7.73 24.30
N LYS A 271 -10.72 7.92 24.66
CA LYS A 271 -11.19 7.85 26.04
C LYS A 271 -11.85 6.49 26.27
N THR A 272 -11.27 5.70 27.16
CA THR A 272 -11.86 4.46 27.67
C THR A 272 -12.63 4.74 28.97
N LYS A 273 -13.05 3.70 29.71
CA LYS A 273 -13.65 3.86 31.04
C LYS A 273 -12.65 4.22 32.14
N THR A 274 -11.37 3.90 31.96
CA THR A 274 -10.33 3.98 33.00
C THR A 274 -9.21 4.95 32.67
N GLN A 275 -8.84 5.07 31.38
CA GLN A 275 -7.71 5.88 30.92
C GLN A 275 -8.04 6.66 29.64
N ASN A 276 -7.36 7.80 29.45
CA ASN A 276 -7.34 8.55 28.21
C ASN A 276 -5.98 8.32 27.53
N TYR A 277 -6.01 7.89 26.26
CA TYR A 277 -4.84 7.71 25.42
C TYR A 277 -4.75 8.86 24.41
N LEU A 278 -3.53 9.32 24.13
CA LEU A 278 -3.20 10.35 23.17
C LEU A 278 -2.15 9.79 22.21
N PHE A 279 -2.38 9.86 20.90
CA PHE A 279 -1.43 9.37 19.91
C PHE A 279 -1.64 10.03 18.53
N PRO A 280 -0.64 10.01 17.63
CA PRO A 280 -0.80 10.50 16.26
C PRO A 280 -1.87 9.72 15.50
N THR A 281 -2.70 10.40 14.72
CA THR A 281 -3.76 9.74 13.93
C THR A 281 -3.27 8.64 12.98
N PRO A 282 -2.06 8.67 12.38
CA PRO A 282 -1.51 7.53 11.64
C PRO A 282 -1.47 6.21 12.43
N PHE A 283 -1.33 6.26 13.76
CA PHE A 283 -1.40 5.06 14.61
C PHE A 283 -2.83 4.50 14.71
N LEU A 284 -3.86 5.35 14.64
CA LEU A 284 -5.25 4.88 14.48
C LEU A 284 -5.43 4.17 13.14
N LEU A 285 -4.91 4.77 12.07
CA LEU A 285 -5.02 4.21 10.71
C LEU A 285 -4.34 2.85 10.61
N SER A 286 -3.11 2.70 11.12
CA SER A 286 -2.44 1.38 11.17
C SER A 286 -3.24 0.33 11.95
N CYS A 287 -3.94 0.69 13.02
CA CYS A 287 -4.81 -0.26 13.73
C CYS A 287 -6.08 -0.62 12.94
N LEU A 288 -6.61 0.30 12.12
CA LEU A 288 -7.76 0.04 11.25
C LEU A 288 -7.37 -0.81 10.02
N ASP A 289 -6.21 -0.54 9.42
CA ASP A 289 -5.62 -1.33 8.33
C ASP A 289 -5.55 -2.82 8.73
N ASN A 290 -4.92 -3.10 9.87
CA ASN A 290 -4.77 -4.47 10.37
C ASN A 290 -6.14 -5.13 10.55
N LEU A 291 -7.06 -4.48 11.28
CA LEU A 291 -8.43 -5.00 11.54
C LEU A 291 -9.25 -5.25 10.27
N GLN A 292 -9.00 -4.52 9.17
CA GLN A 292 -9.62 -4.80 7.88
C GLN A 292 -9.06 -6.10 7.26
N SER A 293 -7.76 -6.36 7.41
CA SER A 293 -7.12 -7.58 6.92
C SER A 293 -7.38 -8.84 7.76
N ASP A 294 -7.57 -8.73 9.09
CA ASP A 294 -7.82 -9.86 10.02
C ASP A 294 -8.87 -10.84 9.45
N PHE A 295 -10.02 -10.34 8.99
CA PHE A 295 -11.14 -11.18 8.52
C PHE A 295 -10.75 -12.11 7.37
N MET A 296 -10.03 -11.59 6.37
CA MET A 296 -9.66 -12.37 5.19
C MET A 296 -8.49 -13.32 5.47
N ILE A 297 -7.55 -12.92 6.34
CA ILE A 297 -6.48 -13.79 6.83
C ILE A 297 -7.07 -15.01 7.57
N HIS A 298 -7.98 -14.79 8.53
CA HIS A 298 -8.69 -15.85 9.24
C HIS A 298 -9.43 -16.80 8.28
N TYR A 299 -10.15 -16.25 7.30
CA TYR A 299 -10.93 -17.05 6.36
C TYR A 299 -10.05 -17.86 5.41
N TYR A 300 -8.97 -17.26 4.88
CA TYR A 300 -8.02 -17.92 3.98
C TYR A 300 -7.25 -19.05 4.67
N ILE A 301 -6.76 -18.86 5.90
CA ILE A 301 -6.06 -19.92 6.65
C ILE A 301 -6.96 -21.15 6.84
N LYS A 302 -8.26 -20.94 7.07
CA LYS A 302 -9.25 -22.03 7.20
C LYS A 302 -9.60 -22.70 5.86
N ILE A 303 -9.36 -22.05 4.72
CA ILE A 303 -9.37 -22.72 3.42
C ILE A 303 -8.08 -23.51 3.23
N LYS A 304 -6.91 -22.95 3.59
CA LYS A 304 -5.62 -23.66 3.48
C LYS A 304 -5.58 -24.93 4.33
N GLU A 305 -6.20 -24.92 5.51
CA GLU A 305 -6.45 -26.12 6.34
C GLU A 305 -7.19 -27.24 5.59
N GLU A 306 -8.16 -26.91 4.73
CA GLU A 306 -8.95 -27.86 3.94
C GLU A 306 -8.42 -28.09 2.51
N GLU A 307 -7.34 -27.42 2.11
CA GLU A 307 -6.73 -27.47 0.77
C GLU A 307 -5.35 -28.14 0.79
N ALA A 308 -4.50 -27.81 1.77
CA ALA A 308 -3.18 -28.41 1.98
C ALA A 308 -3.23 -29.65 2.91
N GLU A 309 -4.43 -30.06 3.34
CA GLU A 309 -4.69 -31.22 4.22
C GLU A 309 -3.86 -31.21 5.53
N ILE A 310 -3.78 -30.06 6.21
CA ILE A 310 -3.07 -29.86 7.49
C ILE A 310 -4.08 -29.68 8.64
N PRO A 311 -4.53 -30.75 9.34
CA PRO A 311 -5.63 -30.66 10.30
C PRO A 311 -5.24 -29.88 11.55
N GLY A 312 -6.03 -28.87 11.92
CA GLY A 312 -5.78 -28.04 13.10
C GLY A 312 -5.01 -26.76 12.81
N LEU A 313 -4.57 -26.51 11.57
CA LEU A 313 -3.88 -25.29 11.15
C LEU A 313 -4.62 -24.01 11.58
N TYR A 314 -5.96 -23.99 11.50
CA TYR A 314 -6.74 -22.83 11.94
C TYR A 314 -6.76 -22.67 13.47
N ASN A 315 -6.72 -23.76 14.24
CA ASN A 315 -6.62 -23.71 15.70
C ASN A 315 -5.22 -23.28 16.15
N HIS A 316 -4.17 -23.77 15.48
CA HIS A 316 -2.78 -23.35 15.69
C HIS A 316 -2.62 -21.84 15.44
N PHE A 317 -3.16 -21.35 14.32
CA PHE A 317 -3.21 -19.92 14.04
C PHE A 317 -3.97 -19.12 15.12
N LEU A 318 -5.12 -19.60 15.59
CA LEU A 318 -5.86 -18.96 16.69
C LEU A 318 -5.10 -18.95 18.03
N GLN A 319 -4.19 -19.88 18.26
CA GLN A 319 -3.29 -19.88 19.42
C GLN A 319 -2.15 -18.89 19.21
N LEU A 320 -1.48 -18.95 18.07
CA LEU A 320 -0.41 -18.03 17.65
C LEU A 320 -0.87 -16.56 17.72
N ASP A 321 -1.98 -16.22 17.07
CA ASP A 321 -2.54 -14.86 17.04
C ASP A 321 -2.77 -14.28 18.45
N ARG A 322 -3.36 -15.07 19.35
CA ARG A 322 -3.59 -14.67 20.74
C ARG A 322 -2.28 -14.49 21.51
N THR A 323 -1.32 -15.40 21.32
CA THR A 323 0.00 -15.32 21.97
C THR A 323 0.76 -14.09 21.48
N LEU A 324 0.77 -13.79 20.17
CA LEU A 324 1.43 -12.62 19.60
C LEU A 324 0.75 -11.30 20.01
N LYS A 325 -0.59 -11.24 19.98
CA LYS A 325 -1.35 -10.10 20.54
C LYS A 325 -1.13 -9.95 22.07
N GLY A 326 -0.83 -11.04 22.78
CA GLY A 326 -0.38 -11.04 24.18
C GLY A 326 1.04 -10.49 24.37
N PHE A 327 2.02 -10.99 23.61
CA PHE A 327 3.41 -10.52 23.64
C PHE A 327 3.52 -9.04 23.26
N ARG A 328 2.73 -8.55 22.30
CA ARG A 328 2.69 -7.12 21.95
C ARG A 328 2.25 -6.25 23.15
N ASN A 329 1.31 -6.72 23.97
CA ASN A 329 0.90 -6.03 25.20
C ASN A 329 1.92 -6.15 26.34
N LYS A 330 2.77 -7.20 26.35
CA LYS A 330 3.82 -7.40 27.36
C LYS A 330 5.09 -6.58 27.04
N TYR A 331 5.56 -6.63 25.80
CA TYR A 331 6.86 -6.09 25.38
C TYR A 331 6.80 -4.76 24.62
N ASN A 332 5.59 -4.26 24.30
CA ASN A 332 5.36 -2.98 23.62
C ASN A 332 6.16 -2.82 22.30
N ASN A 333 7.24 -2.04 22.29
CA ASN A 333 8.10 -1.87 21.12
C ASN A 333 9.06 -3.06 20.90
N GLU A 334 9.54 -3.74 21.96
CA GLU A 334 10.47 -4.87 21.82
C GLU A 334 9.81 -6.13 21.26
N PHE A 335 8.48 -6.18 21.25
CA PHE A 335 7.73 -7.17 20.48
C PHE A 335 8.13 -7.18 18.99
N PHE A 336 8.52 -6.04 18.41
CA PHE A 336 8.93 -5.99 17.01
C PHE A 336 10.29 -6.64 16.74
N THR A 337 11.11 -6.88 17.78
CA THR A 337 12.33 -7.71 17.70
C THR A 337 11.96 -9.18 17.41
N LEU A 338 10.89 -9.72 18.02
CA LEU A 338 10.32 -11.03 17.67
C LEU A 338 9.80 -11.07 16.22
N MET A 339 9.05 -10.03 15.80
CA MET A 339 8.47 -9.98 14.45
C MET A 339 9.52 -9.83 13.34
N LYS A 340 10.61 -9.09 13.59
CA LYS A 340 11.77 -8.99 12.70
C LYS A 340 12.44 -10.35 12.48
N ASN A 341 12.59 -11.13 13.56
CA ASN A 341 13.37 -12.37 13.55
C ASN A 341 12.56 -13.64 13.21
N TRP A 342 11.23 -13.59 13.13
CA TRP A 342 10.36 -14.72 12.72
C TRP A 342 10.82 -15.35 11.39
N ASP A 343 11.05 -14.50 10.39
CA ASP A 343 11.42 -14.91 9.02
C ASP A 343 12.78 -15.64 9.01
N ALA A 344 13.77 -15.09 9.73
CA ALA A 344 15.10 -15.68 9.93
C ALA A 344 15.03 -17.03 10.68
N LEU A 345 14.21 -17.12 11.73
CA LEU A 345 14.05 -18.35 12.52
C LEU A 345 13.42 -19.49 11.72
N ALA A 346 12.45 -19.19 10.85
CA ALA A 346 11.82 -20.17 9.97
C ALA A 346 12.77 -20.67 8.87
N ILE A 347 13.60 -19.79 8.31
CA ILE A 347 14.67 -20.15 7.35
C ILE A 347 15.73 -21.01 8.04
N GLY A 348 16.24 -20.56 9.20
CA GLY A 348 17.25 -21.27 9.99
C GLY A 348 16.83 -22.70 10.35
N PHE A 349 15.56 -22.90 10.74
CA PHE A 349 15.02 -24.22 11.06
C PHE A 349 15.03 -25.19 9.86
N ALA A 350 14.88 -24.69 8.64
CA ALA A 350 14.95 -25.50 7.43
C ALA A 350 16.38 -25.97 7.13
N ILE A 351 17.35 -25.05 7.17
CA ILE A 351 18.74 -25.28 6.74
C ILE A 351 19.66 -25.90 7.80
N ALA A 352 19.26 -25.86 9.08
CA ALA A 352 20.03 -26.40 10.20
C ALA A 352 20.11 -27.95 10.20
N SER A 353 19.39 -28.64 9.31
CA SER A 353 19.46 -30.09 9.18
C SER A 353 20.75 -30.53 8.48
N SER A 354 21.51 -31.42 9.12
CA SER A 354 22.62 -32.14 8.46
C SER A 354 22.17 -33.44 7.76
N GLU A 355 20.95 -33.90 8.02
CA GLU A 355 20.37 -35.10 7.38
C GLU A 355 19.52 -34.73 6.15
N GLU A 356 18.81 -33.60 6.21
CA GLU A 356 17.89 -33.15 5.15
C GLU A 356 18.48 -32.02 4.29
N ASP A 357 19.57 -31.38 4.70
CA ASP A 357 20.24 -30.26 4.01
C ASP A 357 21.74 -30.19 4.40
N LEU A 358 22.39 -29.03 4.23
CA LEU A 358 23.83 -28.82 4.45
C LEU A 358 24.29 -28.64 5.91
N GLY A 359 23.39 -28.57 6.89
CA GLY A 359 23.74 -28.37 8.31
C GLY A 359 24.29 -26.97 8.63
N PHE A 360 23.68 -25.91 8.10
CA PHE A 360 24.04 -24.52 8.40
C PHE A 360 23.17 -23.98 9.54
N ASP A 361 23.52 -24.35 10.77
CA ASP A 361 22.72 -24.06 11.98
C ASP A 361 22.98 -22.69 12.63
N GLN A 362 24.02 -21.96 12.18
CA GLN A 362 24.44 -20.68 12.77
C GLN A 362 23.31 -19.63 12.78
N LEU A 363 22.59 -19.47 11.67
CA LEU A 363 21.42 -18.57 11.58
C LEU A 363 20.37 -18.90 12.65
N TYR A 364 20.08 -20.19 12.85
CA TYR A 364 19.08 -20.64 13.81
C TYR A 364 19.51 -20.39 15.26
N LYS A 365 20.78 -20.65 15.58
CA LYS A 365 21.35 -20.44 16.92
C LYS A 365 21.42 -18.96 17.28
N THR A 366 22.09 -18.14 16.46
CA THR A 366 22.23 -16.70 16.72
C THR A 366 20.87 -16.01 16.81
N THR A 367 19.89 -16.37 15.96
CA THR A 367 18.53 -15.81 16.06
C THR A 367 17.84 -16.12 17.40
N LEU A 368 18.10 -17.27 18.02
CA LEU A 368 17.55 -17.63 19.33
C LEU A 368 18.32 -17.00 20.49
N GLU A 369 19.63 -16.84 20.35
CA GLU A 369 20.50 -16.12 21.29
C GLU A 369 20.10 -14.64 21.36
N ASP A 370 20.06 -13.94 20.21
CA ASP A 370 19.62 -12.53 20.07
C ASP A 370 18.23 -12.27 20.69
N LEU A 371 17.30 -13.21 20.51
CA LEU A 371 15.95 -13.10 21.08
C LEU A 371 15.94 -13.30 22.60
N SER A 372 16.80 -14.17 23.12
CA SER A 372 16.90 -14.47 24.55
C SER A 372 17.60 -13.38 25.36
N GLU A 373 18.35 -12.47 24.72
CA GLU A 373 18.87 -11.26 25.36
C GLU A 373 17.76 -10.22 25.65
N THR A 374 16.69 -10.19 24.82
CA THR A 374 15.67 -9.13 24.83
C THR A 374 14.32 -9.56 25.41
N ILE A 375 14.00 -10.85 25.36
CA ILE A 375 12.69 -11.43 25.67
C ILE A 375 12.87 -12.59 26.65
N ASP A 376 11.95 -12.75 27.61
CA ASP A 376 12.03 -13.84 28.61
C ASP A 376 12.19 -15.21 27.92
N PRO A 377 13.22 -16.03 28.23
CA PRO A 377 13.48 -17.28 27.53
C PRO A 377 12.29 -18.27 27.45
N PRO A 378 11.39 -18.38 28.46
CA PRO A 378 10.15 -19.17 28.32
C PRO A 378 9.18 -18.65 27.24
N ASP A 379 9.12 -17.32 27.04
CA ASP A 379 8.34 -16.71 25.96
C ASP A 379 9.03 -16.89 24.60
N VAL A 380 10.37 -16.86 24.55
CA VAL A 380 11.14 -17.19 23.33
C VAL A 380 10.91 -18.64 22.91
N GLU A 381 10.91 -19.60 23.85
CA GLU A 381 10.60 -21.00 23.56
C GLU A 381 9.14 -21.19 23.12
N LEU A 382 8.19 -20.52 23.78
CA LEU A 382 6.78 -20.54 23.36
C LEU A 382 6.59 -19.92 21.96
N PHE A 383 7.28 -18.82 21.67
CA PHE A 383 7.32 -18.19 20.35
C PHE A 383 7.86 -19.17 19.31
N ARG A 384 9.09 -19.69 19.52
CA ARG A 384 9.79 -20.65 18.66
C ARG A 384 8.89 -21.84 18.30
N ARG A 385 8.31 -22.50 19.31
CA ARG A 385 7.45 -23.68 19.11
C ARG A 385 6.20 -23.38 18.28
N LEU A 386 5.58 -22.21 18.47
CA LEU A 386 4.40 -21.79 17.72
C LEU A 386 4.73 -21.32 16.30
N VAL A 387 5.77 -20.50 16.09
CA VAL A 387 6.10 -19.99 14.75
C VAL A 387 6.71 -21.05 13.83
N LEU A 388 7.41 -22.04 14.39
CA LEU A 388 7.93 -23.20 13.66
C LEU A 388 6.89 -24.32 13.47
N CYS A 389 5.67 -24.14 13.97
CA CYS A 389 4.56 -25.10 13.84
C CYS A 389 4.85 -26.51 14.37
N LEU A 390 5.73 -26.64 15.38
CA LEU A 390 6.22 -27.93 15.87
C LEU A 390 5.13 -28.78 16.54
N ASP A 391 4.13 -28.14 17.16
CA ASP A 391 2.97 -28.81 17.77
C ASP A 391 1.92 -29.29 16.73
N LEU A 392 2.05 -28.88 15.45
CA LEU A 392 1.04 -29.06 14.41
C LEU A 392 1.45 -30.08 13.34
N ALA A 393 2.72 -30.08 12.93
CA ALA A 393 3.17 -30.86 11.79
C ALA A 393 3.53 -32.30 12.17
N LEU A 394 3.14 -33.26 11.33
CA LEU A 394 3.46 -34.69 11.49
C LEU A 394 4.92 -35.01 11.10
N ASP A 395 5.54 -34.12 10.33
CA ASP A 395 6.90 -34.23 9.80
C ASP A 395 7.52 -32.83 9.65
N LYS A 396 8.84 -32.78 9.45
CA LYS A 396 9.59 -31.53 9.40
C LYS A 396 9.41 -30.76 8.08
N ASP A 397 9.12 -31.42 6.96
CA ASP A 397 8.86 -30.72 5.70
C ASP A 397 7.58 -29.90 5.75
N ASN A 398 6.53 -30.45 6.36
CA ASN A 398 5.29 -29.74 6.62
C ASN A 398 5.46 -28.66 7.71
N ALA A 399 6.32 -28.87 8.71
CA ALA A 399 6.69 -27.81 9.66
C ALA A 399 7.36 -26.62 8.96
N VAL A 400 8.40 -26.87 8.15
CA VAL A 400 9.14 -25.86 7.37
C VAL A 400 8.24 -25.12 6.39
N ARG A 401 7.43 -25.84 5.60
CA ARG A 401 6.49 -25.22 4.66
C ARG A 401 5.48 -24.32 5.36
N THR A 402 4.93 -24.77 6.50
CA THR A 402 3.92 -24.02 7.25
C THR A 402 4.52 -22.82 8.00
N SER A 403 5.72 -22.94 8.57
CA SER A 403 6.38 -21.85 9.29
C SER A 403 6.81 -20.71 8.35
N ILE A 404 7.39 -21.05 7.18
CA ILE A 404 7.72 -20.07 6.14
C ILE A 404 6.45 -19.43 5.56
N PHE A 405 5.38 -20.20 5.35
CA PHE A 405 4.07 -19.66 4.97
C PHE A 405 3.51 -18.67 6.01
N MET A 406 3.57 -19.01 7.30
CA MET A 406 3.09 -18.17 8.39
C MET A 406 3.96 -16.92 8.63
N SER A 407 5.27 -16.97 8.35
CA SER A 407 6.18 -15.81 8.52
C SER A 407 5.74 -14.56 7.73
N ASN A 408 4.98 -14.75 6.65
CA ASN A 408 4.33 -13.67 5.88
C ASN A 408 3.45 -12.73 6.74
N LEU A 409 3.02 -13.15 7.93
CA LEU A 409 2.20 -12.35 8.85
C LEU A 409 2.99 -11.38 9.75
N TYR A 410 4.32 -11.32 9.66
CA TYR A 410 5.12 -10.46 10.55
C TYR A 410 4.71 -8.96 10.54
N LYS A 411 4.24 -8.42 9.42
CA LYS A 411 3.70 -7.03 9.32
C LYS A 411 2.23 -6.89 9.76
N HIS A 412 1.50 -7.99 9.98
CA HIS A 412 0.09 -7.97 10.39
C HIS A 412 -0.11 -7.51 11.85
N TYR A 413 0.94 -7.64 12.69
CA TYR A 413 0.88 -7.20 14.08
C TYR A 413 1.25 -5.72 14.27
N GLY A 414 1.40 -4.95 13.19
CA GLY A 414 1.60 -3.50 13.19
C GLY A 414 3.07 -3.07 13.05
N HIS A 415 3.37 -1.86 13.51
CA HIS A 415 4.67 -1.21 13.37
C HIS A 415 5.15 -0.60 14.70
N PRO A 416 6.48 -0.54 14.95
CA PRO A 416 7.04 0.13 16.12
C PRO A 416 6.77 1.64 16.11
N VAL A 417 6.67 2.22 17.30
CA VAL A 417 6.70 3.68 17.47
C VAL A 417 8.17 4.10 17.53
N LEU A 418 8.66 4.71 16.45
CA LEU A 418 10.05 5.16 16.31
C LEU A 418 10.27 6.53 16.96
N GLU A 419 11.35 6.70 17.71
CA GLU A 419 11.80 8.03 18.11
C GLU A 419 12.36 8.80 16.89
N PRO A 420 12.51 10.13 16.95
CA PRO A 420 13.05 10.91 15.83
C PRO A 420 14.53 10.60 15.53
N THR A 421 15.30 10.29 16.56
CA THR A 421 16.78 10.27 16.54
C THR A 421 17.41 8.94 16.13
N ASP A 422 16.77 7.80 16.40
CA ASP A 422 17.40 6.47 16.30
C ASP A 422 18.01 6.22 14.91
N GLY A 423 17.26 6.52 13.86
CA GLY A 423 17.67 6.30 12.48
C GLY A 423 18.80 7.23 11.99
N ILE A 424 18.90 8.44 12.53
CA ILE A 424 20.02 9.36 12.24
C ILE A 424 21.24 9.06 13.11
N GLU A 425 21.07 8.59 14.35
CA GLU A 425 22.19 8.15 15.19
C GLU A 425 22.86 6.87 14.67
N VAL A 426 22.07 5.87 14.25
CA VAL A 426 22.61 4.66 13.61
C VAL A 426 23.33 4.99 12.30
N LEU A 427 22.81 5.96 11.51
CA LEU A 427 23.51 6.45 10.33
C LEU A 427 24.82 7.15 10.72
N ARG A 428 24.77 8.16 11.59
CA ARG A 428 25.93 8.95 12.08
C ARG A 428 27.04 8.08 12.65
N LYS A 429 26.70 7.04 13.42
CA LYS A 429 27.68 6.10 13.99
C LYS A 429 28.40 5.29 12.90
N ASN A 430 27.65 4.80 11.91
CA ASN A 430 28.24 4.10 10.76
C ASN A 430 28.98 5.06 9.82
N SER A 431 28.59 6.34 9.82
CA SER A 431 29.07 7.36 8.87
C SER A 431 30.32 8.13 9.30
N GLN A 432 30.78 7.88 10.53
CA GLN A 432 31.98 8.49 11.11
C GLN A 432 32.99 7.41 11.54
N GLU A 433 32.71 6.15 11.18
CA GLU A 433 33.60 5.01 11.40
C GLU A 433 34.69 4.99 10.33
N TYR A 434 35.95 5.24 10.73
CA TYR A 434 37.09 5.05 9.85
C TYR A 434 37.25 3.56 9.48
N ARG A 435 37.46 3.28 8.19
CA ARG A 435 37.64 1.94 7.63
C ARG A 435 38.78 1.99 6.63
N ASP A 436 39.82 1.20 6.87
CA ASP A 436 40.90 0.99 5.90
C ASP A 436 40.40 0.07 4.78
N ILE A 437 40.72 0.41 3.52
CA ILE A 437 40.23 -0.27 2.32
C ILE A 437 41.41 -0.62 1.44
N ASP A 438 41.53 -1.90 1.08
CA ASP A 438 42.61 -2.37 0.22
C ASP A 438 42.44 -1.85 -1.21
N ASP A 439 43.25 -0.84 -1.55
CA ASP A 439 43.36 -0.26 -2.88
C ASP A 439 43.71 -1.32 -3.94
N ARG A 440 44.39 -2.42 -3.56
CA ARG A 440 44.65 -3.57 -4.46
C ARG A 440 43.34 -4.30 -4.78
N LEU A 441 42.50 -4.61 -3.80
CA LEU A 441 41.20 -5.21 -4.02
C LEU A 441 40.30 -4.30 -4.89
N ALA A 442 40.29 -2.99 -4.64
CA ALA A 442 39.55 -2.04 -5.46
C ALA A 442 40.00 -2.09 -6.94
N ARG A 443 41.31 -2.12 -7.20
CA ARG A 443 41.88 -2.31 -8.56
C ARG A 443 41.52 -3.68 -9.16
N ARG A 444 41.67 -4.78 -8.41
CA ARG A 444 41.27 -6.13 -8.87
C ARG A 444 39.78 -6.19 -9.24
N THR A 445 38.94 -5.44 -8.53
CA THR A 445 37.49 -5.36 -8.80
C THR A 445 37.21 -4.61 -10.12
N LEU A 446 37.95 -3.53 -10.43
CA LEU A 446 37.96 -2.91 -11.76
C LEU A 446 38.46 -3.88 -12.85
N TYR A 447 39.54 -4.62 -12.60
CA TYR A 447 40.06 -5.59 -13.57
C TYR A 447 39.03 -6.70 -13.87
N LYS A 448 38.24 -7.11 -12.86
CA LYS A 448 37.14 -8.08 -13.02
C LYS A 448 35.92 -7.50 -13.74
N PHE A 449 35.64 -6.20 -13.55
CA PHE A 449 34.67 -5.47 -14.36
C PHE A 449 35.11 -5.46 -15.82
N ARG A 450 36.35 -5.05 -16.14
CA ARG A 450 36.90 -5.04 -17.51
C ARG A 450 36.82 -6.42 -18.17
N GLU A 451 37.29 -7.48 -17.50
CA GLU A 451 37.17 -8.87 -18.00
C GLU A 451 35.71 -9.23 -18.35
N THR A 452 34.77 -8.92 -17.45
CA THR A 452 33.35 -9.22 -17.63
C THR A 452 32.73 -8.42 -18.79
N PHE A 453 32.92 -7.11 -18.79
CA PHE A 453 32.33 -6.17 -19.73
C PHE A 453 32.86 -6.40 -21.15
N PHE A 454 34.18 -6.49 -21.33
CA PHE A 454 34.80 -6.68 -22.65
C PHE A 454 34.33 -8.00 -23.28
N PHE A 455 34.34 -9.12 -22.54
CA PHE A 455 33.85 -10.39 -23.07
C PHE A 455 32.34 -10.43 -23.31
N ALA A 456 31.53 -9.70 -22.54
CA ALA A 456 30.10 -9.57 -22.80
C ALA A 456 29.79 -8.70 -24.02
N TYR A 457 30.60 -7.66 -24.26
CA TYR A 457 30.49 -6.76 -25.40
C TYR A 457 30.83 -7.49 -26.72
N VAL A 458 31.96 -8.22 -26.78
CA VAL A 458 32.32 -9.03 -27.97
C VAL A 458 31.25 -10.07 -28.31
N ARG A 459 30.66 -10.73 -27.31
CA ARG A 459 29.56 -11.70 -27.51
C ARG A 459 28.29 -11.08 -28.11
N LYS A 460 28.14 -9.76 -28.07
CA LYS A 460 26.97 -9.04 -28.58
C LYS A 460 27.21 -8.35 -29.92
N HIS A 461 28.42 -7.81 -30.13
CA HIS A 461 28.74 -6.97 -31.29
C HIS A 461 29.82 -7.55 -32.22
N GLY A 462 30.50 -8.62 -31.82
CA GLY A 462 31.57 -9.25 -32.61
C GLY A 462 32.94 -8.55 -32.54
N HIS A 463 33.05 -7.43 -31.83
CA HIS A 463 34.29 -6.69 -31.60
C HIS A 463 34.39 -6.21 -30.14
N TYR A 464 35.58 -5.82 -29.69
CA TYR A 464 35.78 -5.19 -28.37
C TYR A 464 35.28 -3.72 -28.36
N PRO A 465 34.93 -3.18 -27.18
CA PRO A 465 34.67 -1.74 -27.03
C PRO A 465 35.91 -0.91 -27.41
N LEU A 466 35.72 0.37 -27.73
CA LEU A 466 36.83 1.31 -27.96
C LEU A 466 37.69 1.40 -26.69
N HIS A 467 39.00 1.21 -26.84
CA HIS A 467 39.93 1.08 -25.72
C HIS A 467 41.37 1.40 -26.13
N LYS A 468 42.11 2.01 -25.21
CA LYS A 468 43.57 2.16 -25.28
C LYS A 468 44.25 0.94 -24.67
N ARG A 469 45.43 0.59 -25.20
CA ARG A 469 46.31 -0.47 -24.69
C ARG A 469 47.65 0.14 -24.32
N ALA A 470 48.14 -0.19 -23.12
CA ALA A 470 49.50 0.11 -22.71
C ALA A 470 50.52 -0.72 -23.53
N THR A 471 51.74 -0.22 -23.65
CA THR A 471 52.82 -0.83 -24.45
C THR A 471 53.33 -2.16 -23.89
N ASP A 472 53.07 -2.43 -22.62
CA ASP A 472 53.43 -3.63 -21.86
C ASP A 472 52.27 -4.63 -21.70
N CYS A 473 51.16 -4.43 -22.42
CA CYS A 473 49.98 -5.30 -22.35
C CYS A 473 50.33 -6.78 -22.66
N ASN A 474 49.78 -7.70 -21.84
CA ASN A 474 50.04 -9.14 -21.92
C ASN A 474 49.88 -9.68 -23.36
N PRO A 475 50.84 -10.42 -23.93
CA PRO A 475 50.82 -10.81 -25.35
C PRO A 475 49.57 -11.60 -25.80
N THR A 476 49.01 -12.45 -24.94
CA THR A 476 47.79 -13.21 -25.26
C THR A 476 46.57 -12.30 -25.28
N LEU A 477 46.40 -11.44 -24.25
CA LEU A 477 45.32 -10.47 -24.20
C LEU A 477 45.42 -9.43 -25.33
N GLY A 478 46.61 -8.88 -25.55
CA GLY A 478 46.90 -7.92 -26.62
C GLY A 478 46.61 -8.47 -28.01
N ARG A 479 46.88 -9.76 -28.25
CA ARG A 479 46.49 -10.48 -29.46
C ARG A 479 44.96 -10.61 -29.58
N CYS A 480 44.28 -11.13 -28.55
CA CYS A 480 42.81 -11.24 -28.57
C CYS A 480 42.13 -9.89 -28.87
N LEU A 481 42.60 -8.80 -28.24
CA LEU A 481 42.11 -7.43 -28.47
C LEU A 481 42.37 -6.94 -29.91
N ALA A 482 43.49 -7.32 -30.54
CA ALA A 482 43.78 -6.99 -31.94
C ALA A 482 42.93 -7.82 -32.94
N GLU A 483 42.73 -9.10 -32.64
CA GLU A 483 41.96 -10.06 -33.46
C GLU A 483 40.44 -9.89 -33.32
N ASN A 484 39.97 -9.03 -32.42
CA ASN A 484 38.56 -8.97 -31.97
C ASN A 484 37.98 -10.31 -31.48
N ARG A 485 38.86 -11.21 -31.05
CA ARG A 485 38.53 -12.60 -30.70
C ARG A 485 38.42 -12.78 -29.19
N LEU A 486 37.47 -13.60 -28.74
CA LEU A 486 37.42 -14.08 -27.35
C LEU A 486 38.55 -15.10 -27.09
N PRO A 487 39.23 -15.04 -25.93
CA PRO A 487 40.19 -16.09 -25.57
C PRO A 487 39.47 -17.42 -25.35
N THR A 488 40.12 -18.50 -25.81
CA THR A 488 39.73 -19.88 -25.51
C THR A 488 39.80 -20.18 -24.02
N VAL A 489 39.22 -21.32 -23.59
CA VAL A 489 39.22 -21.74 -22.17
C VAL A 489 40.66 -21.88 -21.61
N ILE A 490 41.63 -22.25 -22.46
CA ILE A 490 43.04 -22.38 -22.08
C ILE A 490 43.71 -21.00 -22.02
N GLU A 491 43.56 -20.17 -23.07
CA GLU A 491 44.08 -18.79 -23.08
C GLU A 491 43.56 -18.00 -21.87
N ARG A 492 42.26 -18.09 -21.57
CA ARG A 492 41.64 -17.39 -20.43
C ARG A 492 42.19 -17.83 -19.06
N ARG A 493 42.67 -19.07 -18.92
CA ARG A 493 43.37 -19.53 -17.70
C ARG A 493 44.81 -19.03 -17.60
N SER A 494 45.43 -18.68 -18.73
CA SER A 494 46.79 -18.13 -18.82
C SER A 494 46.90 -16.61 -18.73
N ILE A 495 45.78 -15.88 -18.90
CA ILE A 495 45.73 -14.42 -18.75
C ILE A 495 45.54 -14.11 -17.25
N PRO A 496 46.55 -13.54 -16.54
CA PRO A 496 46.36 -13.11 -15.16
C PRO A 496 45.41 -11.92 -15.11
N LEU A 497 44.70 -11.75 -14.00
CA LEU A 497 43.72 -10.67 -13.84
C LEU A 497 44.36 -9.28 -14.03
N ASP A 498 45.60 -9.11 -13.57
CA ASP A 498 46.31 -7.82 -13.62
C ASP A 498 46.73 -7.43 -15.05
N ALA A 499 46.62 -8.33 -16.03
CA ALA A 499 46.77 -7.98 -17.45
C ALA A 499 45.74 -6.92 -17.91
N TRP A 500 44.59 -6.83 -17.23
CA TRP A 500 43.56 -5.82 -17.49
C TRP A 500 43.89 -4.44 -16.89
N ALA A 501 45.00 -4.28 -16.17
CA ALA A 501 45.48 -2.97 -15.71
C ALA A 501 45.81 -2.05 -16.89
N GLY A 502 46.56 -2.57 -17.87
CA GLY A 502 47.01 -1.85 -19.07
C GLY A 502 45.98 -1.71 -20.20
N VAL A 503 44.71 -2.05 -19.96
CA VAL A 503 43.60 -1.87 -20.92
C VAL A 503 42.67 -0.79 -20.35
N VAL A 504 42.49 0.32 -21.05
CA VAL A 504 41.68 1.46 -20.56
C VAL A 504 40.56 1.74 -21.55
N SER A 505 39.30 1.73 -21.09
CA SER A 505 38.16 2.05 -21.95
C SER A 505 38.20 3.50 -22.45
N GLU A 506 37.72 3.72 -23.68
CA GLU A 506 37.44 5.05 -24.22
C GLU A 506 35.93 5.34 -24.20
N ASN A 507 35.51 6.51 -24.68
CA ASN A 507 34.09 6.81 -24.87
C ASN A 507 33.46 5.80 -25.84
N ASN A 508 32.51 5.02 -25.33
CA ASN A 508 31.75 4.01 -26.09
C ASN A 508 30.26 4.36 -26.18
N PHE A 509 29.77 5.28 -25.36
CA PHE A 509 28.35 5.60 -25.22
C PHE A 509 28.16 7.09 -24.97
N THR A 510 27.37 7.77 -25.80
CA THR A 510 26.88 9.10 -25.46
C THR A 510 25.96 9.00 -24.24
N LEU A 511 26.20 9.79 -23.19
CA LEU A 511 25.19 9.99 -22.14
C LEU A 511 23.98 10.71 -22.77
N ASP A 512 22.80 10.25 -22.42
CA ASP A 512 21.55 10.93 -22.75
C ASP A 512 21.32 12.08 -21.76
N TYR A 513 21.29 13.30 -22.28
CA TYR A 513 20.99 14.52 -21.51
C TYR A 513 19.49 14.81 -21.42
N GLU A 514 18.65 14.06 -22.13
CA GLU A 514 17.20 14.14 -21.96
C GLU A 514 16.80 13.39 -20.69
N ILE A 515 16.19 14.11 -19.75
CA ILE A 515 15.71 13.53 -18.50
C ILE A 515 14.58 12.56 -18.83
N ASP A 516 14.57 11.36 -18.24
CA ASP A 516 13.37 10.52 -18.30
C ASP A 516 12.26 11.17 -17.48
N GLU A 517 11.35 11.87 -18.16
CA GLU A 517 10.18 12.53 -17.55
C GLU A 517 9.40 11.58 -16.65
N ARG A 518 9.38 10.27 -16.94
CA ARG A 518 8.67 9.24 -16.15
C ARG A 518 9.23 9.10 -14.74
N GLU A 519 10.47 9.53 -14.49
CA GLU A 519 11.09 9.60 -13.16
C GLU A 519 10.76 10.91 -12.41
N LEU A 520 10.50 12.01 -13.15
CA LEU A 520 10.15 13.33 -12.59
C LEU A 520 8.65 13.53 -12.36
N MET A 521 7.81 12.97 -13.22
CA MET A 521 6.34 12.98 -13.11
C MET A 521 5.83 12.23 -11.86
N LYS A 522 6.72 11.50 -11.17
CA LYS A 522 6.49 10.97 -9.82
C LYS A 522 6.55 12.12 -8.81
N ASP A 523 5.39 12.62 -8.38
CA ASP A 523 5.25 13.75 -7.45
C ASP A 523 5.89 13.46 -6.06
N THR A 524 7.18 13.77 -5.99
CA THR A 524 8.09 13.44 -4.90
C THR A 524 8.61 14.72 -4.24
N ALA A 525 8.91 14.65 -2.94
CA ALA A 525 9.38 15.82 -2.21
C ALA A 525 10.89 16.04 -2.39
N ALA A 526 11.28 17.27 -2.71
CA ALA A 526 12.67 17.72 -2.70
C ALA A 526 13.16 17.99 -1.26
N ALA A 527 14.48 18.05 -1.07
CA ALA A 527 15.08 18.74 0.06
C ALA A 527 15.18 20.25 -0.26
N PRO A 528 15.10 21.14 0.76
CA PRO A 528 15.41 22.55 0.57
C PRO A 528 16.89 22.75 0.18
N PRO A 529 17.22 23.80 -0.60
CA PRO A 529 18.58 24.31 -0.73
C PRO A 529 19.27 24.56 0.62
N ARG A 530 20.60 24.50 0.66
CA ARG A 530 21.38 24.58 1.90
C ARG A 530 21.16 25.89 2.68
N ASP A 531 21.00 26.99 1.97
CA ASP A 531 20.62 28.32 2.48
C ASP A 531 19.19 28.39 3.05
N GLN A 532 18.32 27.44 2.68
CA GLN A 532 16.90 27.40 3.05
C GLN A 532 16.56 26.16 3.89
N TRP A 533 17.55 25.53 4.54
CA TRP A 533 17.41 24.29 5.32
C TRP A 533 16.23 24.30 6.32
N PHE A 534 15.94 25.47 6.89
CA PHE A 534 14.89 25.69 7.88
C PHE A 534 13.46 25.67 7.29
N ALA A 535 13.30 25.76 5.96
CA ALA A 535 12.00 25.95 5.30
C ALA A 535 10.97 24.89 5.72
N GLN A 536 11.38 23.62 5.80
CA GLN A 536 10.52 22.46 6.08
C GLN A 536 10.02 22.31 7.53
N PHE A 537 10.49 23.13 8.47
CA PHE A 537 10.18 22.99 9.90
C PHE A 537 9.16 24.03 10.40
N ASP A 538 8.34 23.68 11.38
CA ASP A 538 7.32 24.56 11.93
C ASP A 538 7.94 25.63 12.85
N GLN A 539 7.48 26.89 12.79
CA GLN A 539 8.05 27.98 13.60
C GLN A 539 7.95 27.71 15.12
N CYS A 540 6.90 27.03 15.57
CA CYS A 540 6.73 26.66 16.97
C CYS A 540 7.84 25.71 17.47
N ALA A 541 8.42 24.88 16.61
CA ALA A 541 9.43 23.90 17.01
C ALA A 541 10.74 24.56 17.44
N PHE A 542 11.23 25.55 16.68
CA PHE A 542 12.40 26.37 17.06
C PHE A 542 12.22 27.04 18.43
N LYS A 543 11.01 27.58 18.66
CA LYS A 543 10.68 28.30 19.90
C LYS A 543 10.49 27.37 21.11
N ILE A 544 10.04 26.14 20.90
CA ILE A 544 9.87 25.13 21.96
C ILE A 544 11.20 24.46 22.32
N LEU A 545 12.05 24.15 21.33
CA LEU A 545 13.31 23.42 21.55
C LEU A 545 14.46 24.33 21.97
N TYR A 546 14.58 25.52 21.37
CA TYR A 546 15.75 26.40 21.52
C TYR A 546 15.42 27.80 22.03
N ASN A 547 14.13 28.13 22.20
CA ASN A 547 13.64 29.50 22.45
C ASN A 547 14.14 30.55 21.43
N LYS A 548 14.55 30.09 20.23
CA LYS A 548 14.95 30.92 19.08
C LYS A 548 13.78 31.03 18.10
N ASP A 549 13.71 32.12 17.34
CA ASP A 549 12.78 32.23 16.22
C ASP A 549 13.30 31.47 14.98
N LYS A 550 12.40 31.07 14.09
CA LYS A 550 12.75 30.43 12.82
C LYS A 550 13.52 31.43 11.92
N PRO A 551 14.64 31.02 11.28
CA PRO A 551 15.33 31.86 10.29
C PRO A 551 14.42 32.26 9.11
N ARG A 552 14.84 33.27 8.34
CA ARG A 552 14.06 33.85 7.23
C ARG A 552 14.83 33.74 5.92
N SER A 553 14.08 33.60 4.82
CA SER A 553 14.54 33.73 3.44
C SER A 553 13.48 34.56 2.69
N ASP A 554 13.94 35.42 1.79
CA ASP A 554 13.05 36.14 0.86
C ASP A 554 12.61 35.26 -0.31
N GLU A 555 13.40 34.23 -0.65
CA GLU A 555 13.02 33.19 -1.59
C GLU A 555 12.03 32.19 -0.96
N LYS A 556 11.05 31.74 -1.77
CA LYS A 556 10.10 30.69 -1.40
C LYS A 556 10.52 29.34 -1.96
N PHE A 557 10.99 28.44 -1.09
CA PHE A 557 11.27 27.05 -1.44
C PHE A 557 10.01 26.31 -1.97
N GLU A 558 10.15 25.61 -3.09
CA GLU A 558 9.15 24.74 -3.70
C GLU A 558 9.39 23.26 -3.32
N PRO A 559 8.60 22.65 -2.42
CA PRO A 559 8.93 21.32 -1.89
C PRO A 559 8.65 20.12 -2.82
N ARG A 560 8.14 20.31 -4.05
CA ARG A 560 7.77 19.20 -4.97
C ARG A 560 8.62 19.19 -6.24
N ASN A 561 9.26 18.06 -6.53
CA ASN A 561 10.11 17.87 -7.72
C ASN A 561 9.34 18.11 -9.03
N LEU A 562 8.08 17.67 -9.12
CA LEU A 562 7.24 17.90 -10.29
C LEU A 562 6.99 19.40 -10.53
N ILE A 563 6.69 20.15 -9.47
CA ILE A 563 6.43 21.59 -9.59
C ILE A 563 7.72 22.36 -9.89
N GLN A 564 8.89 21.90 -9.41
CA GLN A 564 10.18 22.43 -9.86
C GLN A 564 10.43 22.12 -11.34
N TYR A 565 10.17 20.90 -11.81
CA TYR A 565 10.34 20.54 -13.23
C TYR A 565 9.48 21.40 -14.17
N LEU A 566 8.19 21.58 -13.86
CA LEU A 566 7.29 22.45 -14.62
C LEU A 566 7.75 23.93 -14.67
N LYS A 567 8.58 24.34 -13.71
CA LYS A 567 9.16 25.69 -13.58
C LYS A 567 10.62 25.81 -14.05
N SER A 568 11.29 24.69 -14.33
CA SER A 568 12.71 24.59 -14.68
C SER A 568 13.01 25.00 -16.12
N GLU A 569 14.28 25.26 -16.42
CA GLU A 569 14.73 25.53 -17.78
C GLU A 569 15.28 24.23 -18.43
N GLU A 570 15.51 24.24 -19.74
CA GLU A 570 15.92 23.02 -20.47
C GLU A 570 17.38 22.62 -20.17
N GLU A 571 18.24 23.60 -19.90
CA GLU A 571 19.68 23.39 -19.78
C GLU A 571 20.13 22.96 -18.37
N ASP A 572 19.23 23.01 -17.35
CA ASP A 572 19.45 22.65 -15.94
C ASP A 572 20.40 21.45 -15.73
N LEU A 573 20.11 20.31 -16.37
CA LEU A 573 20.91 19.08 -16.23
C LEU A 573 22.25 19.17 -16.98
N TYR A 574 22.27 19.79 -18.17
CA TYR A 574 23.49 19.96 -18.95
C TYR A 574 24.47 20.89 -18.23
N ASP A 575 23.98 21.99 -17.66
CA ASP A 575 24.75 22.90 -16.82
C ASP A 575 25.21 22.21 -15.54
N LYS A 576 24.37 21.40 -14.90
CA LYS A 576 24.77 20.67 -13.68
C LYS A 576 25.90 19.68 -13.94
N ILE A 577 25.86 18.97 -15.08
CA ILE A 577 26.94 18.06 -15.53
C ILE A 577 28.18 18.87 -15.93
N THR A 578 28.03 19.90 -16.76
CA THR A 578 29.14 20.73 -17.26
C THR A 578 29.90 21.42 -16.13
N ASN A 579 29.20 21.94 -15.12
CA ASN A 579 29.82 22.55 -13.94
C ASN A 579 30.56 21.51 -13.10
N GLN A 580 30.03 20.29 -12.94
CA GLN A 580 30.74 19.18 -12.28
C GLN A 580 32.02 18.80 -13.05
N GLN A 581 31.95 18.65 -14.38
CA GLN A 581 33.11 18.32 -15.23
C GLN A 581 34.21 19.40 -15.22
N ARG A 582 33.85 20.67 -15.02
CA ARG A 582 34.79 21.80 -14.88
C ARG A 582 35.40 21.92 -13.47
N GLY A 583 35.02 21.06 -12.53
CA GLY A 583 35.41 21.19 -11.12
C GLY A 583 34.79 22.40 -10.42
N HIS A 584 33.68 22.95 -10.94
CA HIS A 584 32.99 24.07 -10.33
C HIS A 584 32.05 23.61 -9.21
N PHE A 585 32.63 23.28 -8.05
CA PHE A 585 31.91 22.92 -6.81
C PHE A 585 31.10 24.09 -6.18
N PHE A 586 30.84 25.17 -6.93
CA PHE A 586 30.98 26.54 -6.44
C PHE A 586 29.78 27.18 -5.70
N THR A 587 28.64 26.52 -5.61
CA THR A 587 27.48 27.09 -4.89
C THR A 587 27.28 26.55 -3.48
N HIS A 588 27.79 25.34 -3.17
CA HIS A 588 27.44 24.54 -1.97
C HIS A 588 25.93 24.40 -1.67
N ARG A 589 25.07 24.84 -2.59
CA ARG A 589 23.61 24.99 -2.41
C ARG A 589 22.88 23.66 -2.44
N ASP A 590 23.47 22.71 -3.18
CA ASP A 590 23.06 21.32 -3.30
C ASP A 590 23.80 20.38 -2.32
N ASP A 591 24.76 20.87 -1.51
CA ASP A 591 25.48 20.08 -0.52
C ASP A 591 24.64 19.95 0.77
N ILE A 592 23.41 19.44 0.64
CA ILE A 592 22.44 19.23 1.73
C ILE A 592 21.60 17.97 1.49
N VAL A 593 21.34 17.22 2.56
CA VAL A 593 20.48 16.03 2.55
C VAL A 593 19.45 16.10 3.67
N CYS A 594 18.19 15.85 3.33
CA CYS A 594 17.10 15.74 4.27
C CYS A 594 16.71 14.26 4.47
N LEU A 595 17.05 13.69 5.62
CA LEU A 595 16.75 12.30 5.98
C LEU A 595 15.27 12.13 6.36
N CYS A 596 14.59 11.20 5.72
CA CYS A 596 13.19 10.89 6.02
C CYS A 596 13.05 9.43 6.48
N ARG A 597 12.18 9.21 7.47
CA ARG A 597 11.88 7.87 7.99
C ARG A 597 10.97 7.12 7.00
N LYS A 598 11.32 5.88 6.69
CA LYS A 598 10.58 5.00 5.78
C LYS A 598 9.36 4.42 6.49
N GLU A 599 8.19 4.53 5.87
CA GLU A 599 6.93 4.10 6.47
C GLU A 599 6.73 2.57 6.44
N LYS A 600 5.89 2.07 7.36
CA LYS A 600 5.45 0.66 7.45
C LYS A 600 6.59 -0.38 7.49
N GLU A 601 7.73 -0.03 8.08
CA GLU A 601 8.79 -0.99 8.45
C GLU A 601 8.57 -1.60 9.84
N VAL A 602 9.34 -2.65 10.17
CA VAL A 602 9.25 -3.40 11.45
C VAL A 602 10.51 -3.23 12.32
N ASN A 603 11.60 -2.67 11.77
CA ASN A 603 12.83 -2.46 12.52
C ASN A 603 12.69 -1.35 13.58
N LYS A 604 13.16 -1.58 14.82
CA LYS A 604 12.94 -0.65 15.94
C LYS A 604 13.77 0.64 15.85
N ASP A 605 14.99 0.58 15.33
CA ASP A 605 15.80 1.74 14.92
C ASP A 605 15.33 2.37 13.58
N GLY A 606 14.21 1.89 13.02
CA GLY A 606 13.64 2.37 11.76
C GLY A 606 14.51 2.05 10.54
N ARG A 607 14.26 2.79 9.46
CA ARG A 607 15.05 2.81 8.22
C ARG A 607 14.90 4.21 7.61
N VAL A 608 15.99 4.85 7.19
CA VAL A 608 16.01 6.24 6.71
C VAL A 608 16.46 6.33 5.26
N PHE A 609 15.77 7.13 4.46
CA PHE A 609 16.12 7.44 3.07
C PHE A 609 16.41 8.94 2.91
N CYS A 610 17.25 9.29 1.95
CA CYS A 610 17.59 10.69 1.67
C CYS A 610 16.58 11.35 0.72
N LYS A 611 16.28 12.62 0.97
CA LYS A 611 15.87 13.59 -0.06
C LYS A 611 17.08 14.45 -0.41
N GLN A 612 17.22 14.75 -1.69
CA GLN A 612 18.23 15.66 -2.25
C GLN A 612 17.54 16.94 -2.76
N THR A 613 18.31 17.98 -3.05
CA THR A 613 17.82 19.09 -3.88
C THR A 613 17.46 18.61 -5.29
N TYR A 614 16.64 19.38 -5.99
CA TYR A 614 16.18 19.05 -7.35
C TYR A 614 17.34 18.87 -8.34
N GLN A 615 18.29 19.81 -8.40
CA GLN A 615 19.44 19.73 -9.33
C GLN A 615 20.31 18.51 -9.07
N MET A 616 20.57 18.18 -7.80
CA MET A 616 21.35 16.98 -7.46
C MET A 616 20.57 15.68 -7.76
N ARG A 617 19.24 15.70 -7.65
CA ARG A 617 18.36 14.59 -8.06
C ARG A 617 18.40 14.39 -9.59
N LEU A 618 18.33 15.45 -10.39
CA LEU A 618 18.46 15.35 -11.85
C LEU A 618 19.77 14.66 -12.23
N PHE A 619 20.88 15.13 -11.68
CA PHE A 619 22.22 14.59 -11.89
C PHE A 619 22.36 13.13 -11.43
N GLN A 620 21.77 12.77 -10.28
CA GLN A 620 21.77 11.38 -9.79
C GLN A 620 20.97 10.45 -10.71
N VAL A 621 19.77 10.86 -11.14
CA VAL A 621 18.88 10.10 -12.03
C VAL A 621 19.51 9.90 -13.41
N ALA A 622 20.04 10.94 -14.05
CA ALA A 622 20.62 10.86 -15.40
C ALA A 622 21.80 9.87 -15.48
N LEU A 623 22.70 9.92 -14.50
CA LEU A 623 23.82 8.99 -14.40
C LEU A 623 23.35 7.54 -14.12
N GLU A 624 22.29 7.36 -13.33
CA GLU A 624 21.70 6.02 -13.14
C GLU A 624 20.85 5.55 -14.33
N LYS A 625 20.33 6.42 -15.20
CA LYS A 625 19.78 6.07 -16.51
C LYS A 625 20.90 5.56 -17.43
N GLY A 626 21.99 6.33 -17.56
CA GLY A 626 23.18 5.95 -18.34
C GLY A 626 23.75 4.57 -17.98
N VAL A 627 23.99 4.28 -16.70
CA VAL A 627 24.44 2.95 -16.24
C VAL A 627 23.44 1.83 -16.59
N SER A 628 22.14 2.11 -16.52
CA SER A 628 21.04 1.17 -16.81
C SER A 628 20.96 0.78 -18.29
N ASP A 629 21.11 1.77 -19.18
CA ASP A 629 20.95 1.56 -20.62
C ASP A 629 22.27 1.19 -21.32
N ASN A 630 23.40 1.70 -20.84
CA ASN A 630 24.68 1.48 -21.50
C ASN A 630 25.43 0.29 -20.88
N ILE A 631 25.54 0.18 -19.56
CA ILE A 631 26.45 -0.79 -18.90
C ILE A 631 25.71 -2.07 -18.49
N PHE A 632 24.53 -1.93 -17.89
CA PHE A 632 23.74 -3.05 -17.35
C PHE A 632 23.27 -4.06 -18.40
N ARG A 633 23.25 -3.68 -19.68
CA ARG A 633 22.94 -4.60 -20.81
C ARG A 633 24.05 -5.63 -21.09
N TYR A 634 25.22 -5.51 -20.46
CA TYR A 634 26.35 -6.45 -20.59
C TYR A 634 26.62 -7.26 -19.31
N ILE A 635 26.28 -6.72 -18.13
CA ILE A 635 26.28 -7.45 -16.87
C ILE A 635 24.97 -8.23 -16.78
N LYS A 636 25.01 -9.55 -16.96
CA LYS A 636 23.80 -10.37 -16.88
C LYS A 636 23.41 -10.66 -15.43
N GLU A 637 24.35 -10.59 -14.51
CA GLU A 637 24.22 -10.99 -13.11
C GLU A 637 23.34 -10.03 -12.28
N GLN A 638 23.23 -8.77 -12.68
CA GLN A 638 22.27 -7.84 -12.09
C GLN A 638 20.85 -8.13 -12.62
N THR A 639 19.83 -7.91 -11.80
CA THR A 639 18.42 -8.05 -12.19
C THR A 639 17.59 -6.78 -12.00
N MET A 640 18.22 -5.62 -11.78
CA MET A 640 17.51 -4.37 -11.47
C MET A 640 16.97 -3.68 -12.72
N SER A 641 17.54 -3.95 -13.89
CA SER A 641 16.97 -3.54 -15.19
C SER A 641 16.09 -4.62 -15.83
N ASN A 642 15.80 -5.73 -15.15
CA ASN A 642 14.97 -6.80 -15.70
C ASN A 642 13.49 -6.61 -15.38
N THR A 643 12.64 -7.05 -16.31
CA THR A 643 11.20 -7.15 -16.10
C THR A 643 10.84 -8.26 -15.10
N GLU A 644 9.68 -8.15 -14.45
CA GLU A 644 9.19 -9.20 -13.53
C GLU A 644 9.13 -10.61 -14.16
N LEU A 645 8.95 -10.69 -15.48
CA LEU A 645 8.88 -11.95 -16.22
C LEU A 645 10.27 -12.55 -16.46
N GLU A 646 11.29 -11.72 -16.70
CA GLU A 646 12.68 -12.18 -16.81
C GLU A 646 13.21 -12.63 -15.45
N VAL A 647 12.90 -11.89 -14.38
CA VAL A 647 13.25 -12.29 -13.01
C VAL A 647 12.56 -13.61 -12.65
N ALA A 648 11.27 -13.77 -12.94
CA ALA A 648 10.55 -15.03 -12.73
C ALA A 648 11.20 -16.19 -13.50
N LYS A 649 11.48 -16.04 -14.80
CA LYS A 649 12.15 -17.08 -15.61
C LYS A 649 13.51 -17.52 -15.03
N ARG A 650 14.28 -16.60 -14.43
CA ARG A 650 15.52 -16.96 -13.72
C ARG A 650 15.24 -17.74 -12.43
N MET A 651 14.28 -17.27 -11.61
CA MET A 651 13.84 -18.00 -10.41
C MET A 651 13.38 -19.43 -10.77
N ASP A 652 12.62 -19.59 -11.84
CA ASP A 652 12.10 -20.87 -12.31
C ASP A 652 13.23 -21.80 -12.83
N ASN A 653 14.24 -21.25 -13.52
CA ASN A 653 15.43 -21.99 -13.94
C ASN A 653 16.24 -22.50 -12.74
N VAL A 654 16.49 -21.65 -11.73
CA VAL A 654 17.18 -22.04 -10.48
C VAL A 654 16.34 -23.03 -9.68
N SER A 655 15.02 -22.80 -9.59
CA SER A 655 14.08 -23.73 -8.95
C SER A 655 14.10 -25.11 -9.60
N SER A 656 14.25 -25.17 -10.92
CA SER A 656 14.39 -26.42 -11.68
C SER A 656 15.71 -27.16 -11.43
N SER A 657 16.65 -26.59 -10.66
CA SER A 657 17.87 -27.25 -10.16
C SER A 657 17.91 -27.50 -8.65
N ILE A 658 16.92 -27.02 -7.88
CA ILE A 658 16.85 -27.30 -6.43
C ILE A 658 16.85 -28.80 -6.16
N GLY A 659 17.68 -29.26 -5.23
CA GLY A 659 17.78 -30.66 -4.84
C GLY A 659 18.60 -31.56 -5.77
N LYS A 660 19.07 -31.08 -6.93
CA LYS A 660 20.03 -31.82 -7.79
C LYS A 660 21.35 -32.08 -7.06
N LYS A 661 22.17 -32.97 -7.62
CA LYS A 661 23.54 -33.20 -7.13
C LYS A 661 24.49 -32.21 -7.81
N GLY A 662 25.34 -31.56 -7.02
CA GLY A 662 26.27 -30.51 -7.48
C GLY A 662 25.73 -29.08 -7.37
N ASP A 663 24.41 -28.86 -7.36
CA ASP A 663 23.80 -27.53 -7.35
C ASP A 663 23.41 -27.07 -5.93
N TYR A 664 23.83 -25.85 -5.54
CA TYR A 664 23.61 -25.29 -4.19
C TYR A 664 23.32 -23.78 -4.25
N ASN A 665 22.42 -23.29 -3.38
CA ASN A 665 22.07 -21.88 -3.29
C ASN A 665 22.75 -21.25 -2.07
N ILE A 666 23.33 -20.05 -2.24
CA ILE A 666 23.87 -19.22 -1.15
C ILE A 666 23.18 -17.86 -1.19
N ASN A 667 22.63 -17.44 -0.06
CA ASN A 667 22.01 -16.13 0.12
C ASN A 667 22.86 -15.30 1.08
N LEU A 668 23.31 -14.13 0.61
CA LEU A 668 24.27 -13.26 1.32
C LEU A 668 23.55 -12.09 1.98
N ASP A 669 23.70 -11.93 3.29
CA ASP A 669 23.24 -10.72 3.99
C ASP A 669 24.39 -9.71 4.19
N LEU A 670 24.25 -8.56 3.56
CA LEU A 670 25.22 -7.45 3.61
C LEU A 670 24.71 -6.38 4.57
N SER A 671 25.31 -6.33 5.78
CA SER A 671 24.88 -5.45 6.87
C SER A 671 24.85 -3.99 6.41
N LYS A 672 23.67 -3.35 6.48
CA LYS A 672 23.44 -1.93 6.14
C LYS A 672 24.04 -1.49 4.78
N TRP A 673 24.28 -2.42 3.84
CA TRP A 673 25.05 -2.31 2.58
C TRP A 673 25.37 -0.90 2.04
N ASN A 674 24.36 -0.08 1.72
CA ASN A 674 24.52 1.30 1.22
C ASN A 674 25.46 2.14 2.11
N GLN A 675 25.32 2.02 3.44
CA GLN A 675 26.05 2.77 4.47
C GLN A 675 27.52 2.34 4.65
N PHE A 676 28.01 1.33 3.92
CA PHE A 676 29.44 0.98 3.91
C PHE A 676 30.13 1.28 2.56
N GLN A 677 29.40 1.83 1.58
CA GLN A 677 29.97 2.21 0.30
C GLN A 677 30.75 3.53 0.43
N ARG A 678 32.09 3.40 0.44
CA ARG A 678 33.06 4.51 0.46
C ARG A 678 33.54 4.85 -0.97
N HIS A 679 34.17 6.03 -1.12
CA HIS A 679 34.84 6.44 -2.36
C HIS A 679 35.94 5.44 -2.78
N ASP A 680 36.86 5.06 -1.88
CA ASP A 680 38.06 4.31 -2.24
C ASP A 680 37.84 2.93 -2.86
N LEU A 681 36.78 2.23 -2.47
CA LEU A 681 36.37 0.99 -3.13
C LEU A 681 35.89 1.22 -4.57
N ASN A 682 35.16 2.31 -4.78
CA ASN A 682 34.35 2.54 -5.97
C ASN A 682 35.04 3.40 -7.04
N LYS A 683 35.98 4.29 -6.65
CA LYS A 683 36.67 5.28 -7.50
C LYS A 683 37.11 4.69 -8.85
N TYR A 684 37.77 3.53 -8.84
CA TYR A 684 38.30 2.89 -10.03
C TYR A 684 37.23 2.40 -11.02
N ILE A 685 36.12 1.84 -10.54
CA ILE A 685 35.00 1.42 -11.40
C ILE A 685 34.20 2.64 -11.87
N PHE A 686 34.03 3.62 -11.00
CA PHE A 686 33.26 4.82 -11.30
C PHE A 686 33.97 5.66 -12.35
N ARG A 687 35.31 5.79 -12.28
CA ARG A 687 36.15 6.34 -13.34
C ARG A 687 36.03 5.60 -14.68
N GLU A 688 35.93 4.27 -14.66
CA GLU A 688 35.70 3.50 -15.88
C GLU A 688 34.31 3.82 -16.47
N PHE A 689 33.30 4.12 -15.63
CA PHE A 689 31.98 4.58 -16.09
C PHE A 689 32.02 6.02 -16.63
N ASP A 690 32.84 6.92 -16.07
CA ASP A 690 33.11 8.25 -16.64
C ASP A 690 33.73 8.09 -18.04
N LEU A 691 34.82 7.32 -18.16
CA LEU A 691 35.51 7.05 -19.43
C LEU A 691 34.58 6.45 -20.49
N LEU A 692 33.79 5.43 -20.13
CA LEU A 692 32.85 4.78 -21.06
C LEU A 692 31.77 5.73 -21.60
N HIS A 693 31.44 6.80 -20.87
CA HIS A 693 30.48 7.83 -21.28
C HIS A 693 31.13 9.11 -21.87
N GLY A 694 32.47 9.18 -21.91
CA GLY A 694 33.20 10.41 -22.28
C GLY A 694 33.07 11.54 -21.26
N LEU A 695 32.74 11.24 -20.00
CA LEU A 695 32.64 12.19 -18.90
C LEU A 695 33.96 12.31 -18.13
N ASN A 696 34.05 13.32 -17.28
CA ASN A 696 35.14 13.49 -16.31
C ASN A 696 34.50 13.75 -14.94
N ASN A 697 34.90 13.01 -13.91
CA ASN A 697 34.54 13.27 -12.51
C ASN A 697 33.02 13.33 -12.21
N CYS A 698 32.14 12.76 -13.05
CA CYS A 698 30.70 12.73 -12.82
C CYS A 698 30.30 11.50 -11.98
N TYR A 699 30.95 10.36 -12.24
CA TYR A 699 30.83 9.18 -11.39
C TYR A 699 31.92 9.18 -10.30
N GLU A 700 33.21 9.35 -10.63
CA GLU A 700 34.35 9.20 -9.69
C GLU A 700 34.18 10.06 -8.42
N ASP A 701 33.94 11.37 -8.57
CA ASP A 701 33.75 12.30 -7.45
C ASP A 701 32.38 12.21 -6.77
N SER A 702 31.47 11.34 -7.22
CA SER A 702 30.09 11.31 -6.72
C SER A 702 29.95 10.95 -5.24
N HIS A 703 30.97 10.31 -4.65
CA HIS A 703 31.05 10.09 -3.21
C HIS A 703 31.51 11.35 -2.44
N HIS A 704 32.34 12.22 -3.03
CA HIS A 704 32.81 13.45 -2.38
C HIS A 704 31.69 14.46 -2.12
N TRP A 705 30.54 14.34 -2.81
CA TRP A 705 29.33 15.09 -2.46
C TRP A 705 28.80 14.70 -1.07
N PHE A 706 28.82 13.41 -0.68
CA PHE A 706 28.40 12.98 0.65
C PHE A 706 29.19 13.71 1.75
N ASN A 707 30.52 13.75 1.61
CA ASN A 707 31.42 14.38 2.58
C ASN A 707 31.07 15.86 2.84
N ARG A 708 30.62 16.58 1.80
CA ARG A 708 30.27 18.02 1.90
C ARG A 708 28.85 18.26 2.41
N CYS A 709 27.98 17.23 2.43
CA CYS A 709 26.57 17.40 2.76
C CYS A 709 26.36 17.84 4.21
N THR A 710 25.55 18.88 4.38
CA THR A 710 24.83 19.13 5.64
C THR A 710 23.67 18.13 5.72
N VAL A 711 23.72 17.19 6.68
CA VAL A 711 22.73 16.11 6.80
C VAL A 711 21.74 16.44 7.92
N ILE A 712 20.46 16.63 7.61
CA ILE A 712 19.42 17.06 8.57
C ILE A 712 18.23 16.09 8.63
N LEU A 713 17.58 16.00 9.79
CA LEU A 713 16.38 15.17 9.97
C LEU A 713 15.12 15.88 9.43
N GLY A 714 14.46 15.28 8.44
CA GLY A 714 13.25 15.78 7.76
C GLY A 714 11.94 15.62 8.53
N SER A 715 11.91 16.04 9.80
CA SER A 715 10.74 15.95 10.69
C SER A 715 10.32 17.35 11.15
N ARG A 716 9.11 17.77 10.76
CA ARG A 716 8.55 19.14 10.95
C ARG A 716 8.75 19.75 12.34
N LEU A 717 8.71 18.93 13.39
CA LEU A 717 8.75 19.34 14.79
C LEU A 717 10.13 19.17 15.46
N THR A 718 11.15 18.75 14.71
CA THR A 718 12.53 18.54 15.20
C THR A 718 13.57 19.21 14.30
N PRO A 719 13.54 20.55 14.15
CA PRO A 719 14.64 21.29 13.53
C PRO A 719 15.94 21.12 14.35
N PRO A 720 17.12 21.11 13.73
CA PRO A 720 18.37 21.39 14.43
C PRO A 720 18.45 22.85 14.91
N GLU A 721 19.39 23.14 15.80
CA GLU A 721 19.56 24.47 16.36
C GLU A 721 20.18 25.44 15.32
N PRO A 722 19.60 26.63 15.09
CA PRO A 722 20.25 27.65 14.27
C PRO A 722 21.41 28.32 15.03
N GLY A 723 22.58 28.36 14.39
CA GLY A 723 23.77 29.09 14.81
C GLY A 723 23.62 30.60 14.65
N GLU A 724 24.67 31.35 15.02
CA GLU A 724 24.72 32.81 14.91
C GLU A 724 24.75 33.29 13.45
N ASP A 725 25.27 32.45 12.55
CA ASP A 725 25.27 32.60 11.10
C ASP A 725 23.95 32.16 10.42
N GLY A 726 23.00 31.62 11.19
CA GLY A 726 21.74 31.05 10.70
C GLY A 726 21.86 29.64 10.12
N MET A 727 23.04 29.01 10.14
CA MET A 727 23.26 27.63 9.68
C MET A 727 22.84 26.60 10.75
N PRO A 728 22.55 25.34 10.38
CA PRO A 728 22.12 24.33 11.35
C PRO A 728 23.33 23.75 12.07
N LEU A 729 23.43 23.94 13.39
CA LEU A 729 24.49 23.41 14.22
C LEU A 729 24.42 21.87 14.33
N PRO A 730 25.57 21.17 14.45
CA PRO A 730 25.59 19.73 14.62
C PRO A 730 25.00 19.31 15.98
N GLY A 731 24.25 18.21 16.02
CA GLY A 731 23.52 17.74 17.19
C GLY A 731 22.58 16.57 16.88
N PRO A 732 21.53 16.32 17.70
CA PRO A 732 20.63 15.17 17.51
C PRO A 732 19.88 15.13 16.17
N TYR A 733 19.74 16.27 15.49
CA TYR A 733 18.96 16.42 14.25
C TYR A 733 19.78 16.90 13.04
N CYS A 734 21.10 17.08 13.19
CA CYS A 734 21.99 17.52 12.12
C CYS A 734 23.41 16.99 12.32
N HIS A 735 24.06 16.51 11.26
CA HIS A 735 25.50 16.19 11.26
C HIS A 735 26.19 16.57 9.95
N TYR A 736 27.52 16.60 10.01
CA TYR A 736 28.43 16.78 8.87
C TYR A 736 29.33 15.54 8.75
N ASP A 737 30.25 15.55 7.79
CA ASP A 737 31.28 14.51 7.64
C ASP A 737 30.67 13.11 7.45
N GLN A 738 29.80 12.99 6.46
CA GLN A 738 29.20 11.74 5.98
C GLN A 738 30.09 11.18 4.84
N PHE A 739 30.90 10.16 5.10
CA PHE A 739 31.81 9.58 4.10
C PHE A 739 31.18 8.47 3.22
N GLU A 740 29.87 8.26 3.32
CA GLU A 740 29.16 7.06 2.86
C GLU A 740 27.83 7.32 2.15
N GLY A 741 27.47 6.36 1.31
CA GLY A 741 26.19 6.29 0.62
C GLY A 741 24.95 6.30 1.50
N PHE A 742 23.98 7.13 1.12
CA PHE A 742 22.60 7.08 1.61
C PHE A 742 21.80 5.96 0.93
N GLU A 743 20.72 5.50 1.58
CA GLU A 743 19.80 4.53 0.97
C GLU A 743 19.06 5.11 -0.24
N GLY A 744 19.02 4.34 -1.34
CA GLY A 744 18.33 4.68 -2.58
C GLY A 744 19.18 5.44 -3.59
N MET A 745 20.40 5.83 -3.24
CA MET A 745 21.36 6.45 -4.16
C MET A 745 22.32 5.42 -4.76
N ARG A 746 22.80 5.66 -5.99
CA ARG A 746 23.91 4.96 -6.67
C ARG A 746 23.83 3.43 -6.70
N GLN A 747 22.65 2.85 -6.43
CA GLN A 747 22.49 1.42 -6.17
C GLN A 747 22.91 0.58 -7.38
N LYS A 748 22.67 1.07 -8.61
CA LYS A 748 23.14 0.40 -9.84
C LYS A 748 24.66 0.27 -9.88
N CYS A 749 25.37 1.30 -9.48
CA CYS A 749 26.83 1.33 -9.49
C CYS A 749 27.41 0.40 -8.43
N TRP A 750 26.95 0.50 -7.17
CA TRP A 750 27.40 -0.37 -6.08
C TRP A 750 27.02 -1.85 -6.29
N THR A 751 25.90 -2.15 -6.96
CA THR A 751 25.53 -3.52 -7.36
C THR A 751 26.59 -4.11 -8.30
N THR A 752 27.13 -3.32 -9.23
CA THR A 752 28.24 -3.77 -10.09
C THR A 752 29.48 -4.09 -9.28
N THR A 753 29.91 -3.19 -8.40
CA THR A 753 31.07 -3.40 -7.50
C THR A 753 30.90 -4.68 -6.68
N THR A 754 29.74 -4.88 -6.06
CA THR A 754 29.41 -6.04 -5.22
C THR A 754 29.45 -7.36 -6.01
N ILE A 755 28.83 -7.39 -7.21
CA ILE A 755 28.88 -8.57 -8.10
C ILE A 755 30.32 -8.88 -8.51
N MET A 756 31.15 -7.89 -8.82
CA MET A 756 32.54 -8.14 -9.21
C MET A 756 33.38 -8.71 -8.06
N ILE A 757 33.16 -8.30 -6.81
CA ILE A 757 33.80 -8.90 -5.62
C ILE A 757 33.39 -10.38 -5.48
N ILE A 758 32.11 -10.70 -5.62
CA ILE A 758 31.63 -12.09 -5.60
C ILE A 758 32.29 -12.91 -6.73
N LYS A 759 32.39 -12.35 -7.94
CA LYS A 759 33.06 -12.99 -9.09
C LYS A 759 34.57 -13.13 -8.93
N LEU A 760 35.23 -12.30 -8.11
CA LEU A 760 36.62 -12.52 -7.70
C LEU A 760 36.71 -13.76 -6.81
N ALA A 761 35.92 -13.82 -5.72
CA ALA A 761 35.93 -14.96 -4.79
C ALA A 761 35.61 -16.30 -5.47
N LEU A 762 34.66 -16.32 -6.43
CA LEU A 762 34.40 -17.51 -7.26
C LEU A 762 35.59 -17.93 -8.12
N SER A 763 36.40 -16.96 -8.59
CA SER A 763 37.57 -17.24 -9.44
C SER A 763 38.73 -17.83 -8.65
N GLU A 764 38.98 -17.36 -7.41
CA GLU A 764 40.03 -17.88 -6.53
C GLU A 764 39.84 -19.38 -6.22
N HIS A 765 38.59 -19.79 -5.94
CA HIS A 765 38.25 -21.18 -5.64
C HIS A 765 37.96 -22.04 -6.90
N ASN A 766 38.11 -21.47 -8.11
CA ASN A 766 37.74 -22.10 -9.39
C ASN A 766 36.32 -22.72 -9.36
N LEU A 767 35.36 -21.97 -8.81
CA LEU A 767 33.96 -22.34 -8.69
C LEU A 767 33.15 -21.83 -9.88
N LYS A 768 32.16 -22.61 -10.31
CA LYS A 768 31.13 -22.17 -11.27
C LYS A 768 29.95 -21.68 -10.45
N GLY A 769 29.50 -20.46 -10.73
CA GLY A 769 28.27 -19.94 -10.15
C GLY A 769 27.59 -18.92 -11.04
N ASP A 770 26.26 -18.95 -11.05
CA ASP A 770 25.43 -17.85 -11.54
C ASP A 770 25.05 -16.93 -10.36
N ILE A 771 24.84 -15.64 -10.65
CA ILE A 771 24.59 -14.62 -9.62
C ILE A 771 23.32 -13.87 -9.99
N MET A 772 22.46 -13.68 -8.99
CA MET A 772 21.27 -12.84 -9.06
C MET A 772 21.43 -11.71 -8.04
N GLY A 773 21.75 -10.50 -8.54
CA GLY A 773 22.00 -9.32 -7.71
C GLY A 773 20.96 -8.22 -7.92
N GLN A 774 20.31 -7.80 -6.83
CA GLN A 774 19.39 -6.66 -6.77
C GLN A 774 19.71 -5.81 -5.53
N GLY A 775 20.67 -4.89 -5.66
CA GLY A 775 21.07 -3.98 -4.58
C GLY A 775 21.75 -4.73 -3.43
N ASP A 776 21.14 -4.68 -2.24
CA ASP A 776 21.56 -5.39 -1.04
C ASP A 776 21.25 -6.91 -1.12
N ASN A 777 20.22 -7.33 -1.85
CA ASN A 777 19.85 -8.73 -2.05
C ASN A 777 20.77 -9.40 -3.10
N GLN A 778 21.69 -10.26 -2.65
CA GLN A 778 22.69 -10.95 -3.48
C GLN A 778 22.62 -12.46 -3.27
N VAL A 779 22.29 -13.21 -4.32
CA VAL A 779 22.17 -14.67 -4.27
C VAL A 779 23.09 -15.32 -5.31
N VAL A 780 23.78 -16.38 -4.91
CA VAL A 780 24.74 -17.13 -5.74
C VAL A 780 24.26 -18.58 -5.86
N HIS A 781 24.06 -19.04 -7.08
CA HIS A 781 23.77 -20.45 -7.38
C HIS A 781 25.07 -21.12 -7.82
N LEU A 782 25.66 -21.95 -6.95
CA LEU A 782 26.89 -22.69 -7.23
C LEU A 782 26.59 -24.04 -7.89
N THR A 783 27.40 -24.41 -8.88
CA THR A 783 27.47 -25.78 -9.43
C THR A 783 28.88 -26.32 -9.21
N LEU A 784 29.02 -27.33 -8.36
CA LEU A 784 30.28 -27.98 -8.00
C LEU A 784 30.63 -29.12 -8.97
N ASP A 785 31.91 -29.25 -9.32
CA ASP A 785 32.42 -30.44 -10.02
C ASP A 785 32.63 -31.62 -9.05
N LYS A 786 32.68 -32.86 -9.56
CA LYS A 786 32.68 -34.10 -8.76
C LYS A 786 33.71 -34.14 -7.63
N ASP A 787 34.90 -33.55 -7.84
CA ASP A 787 35.98 -33.54 -6.86
C ASP A 787 35.69 -32.53 -5.72
N GLN A 788 34.91 -31.48 -6.01
CA GLN A 788 34.42 -30.48 -5.04
C GLN A 788 33.19 -31.01 -4.27
N GLU A 789 32.46 -32.00 -4.81
CA GLU A 789 31.34 -32.65 -4.12
C GLU A 789 31.76 -33.53 -2.92
N PHE A 790 33.05 -33.85 -2.74
CA PHE A 790 33.51 -34.72 -1.65
C PHE A 790 33.31 -34.09 -0.25
N ASP A 791 33.51 -32.78 -0.14
CA ASP A 791 33.24 -31.99 1.08
C ASP A 791 32.63 -30.63 0.69
N VAL A 792 31.34 -30.70 0.34
CA VAL A 792 30.52 -29.54 -0.07
C VAL A 792 30.54 -28.45 1.01
N THR A 793 30.34 -28.83 2.27
CA THR A 793 30.20 -27.88 3.37
C THR A 793 31.51 -27.16 3.68
N LYS A 794 32.66 -27.83 3.60
CA LYS A 794 33.98 -27.18 3.67
C LYS A 794 34.27 -26.30 2.45
N THR A 795 33.87 -26.71 1.26
CA THR A 795 34.04 -25.93 0.02
C THR A 795 33.24 -24.62 0.09
N ILE A 796 31.97 -24.69 0.51
CA ILE A 796 31.11 -23.52 0.69
C ILE A 796 31.64 -22.61 1.83
N ARG A 797 32.06 -23.17 2.97
CA ARG A 797 32.66 -22.39 4.06
C ARG A 797 33.98 -21.74 3.65
N GLY A 798 34.80 -22.40 2.84
CA GLY A 798 36.03 -21.83 2.26
C GLY A 798 35.74 -20.63 1.36
N PHE A 799 34.76 -20.75 0.47
CA PHE A 799 34.28 -19.64 -0.35
C PHE A 799 33.74 -18.47 0.49
N LEU A 800 32.87 -18.76 1.47
CA LEU A 800 32.29 -17.73 2.36
C LEU A 800 33.36 -17.01 3.20
N ASN A 801 34.38 -17.72 3.69
CA ASN A 801 35.48 -17.11 4.44
C ASN A 801 36.33 -16.19 3.54
N THR A 802 36.64 -16.59 2.30
CA THR A 802 37.31 -15.69 1.34
C THR A 802 36.45 -14.49 0.97
N LEU A 803 35.14 -14.69 0.84
CA LEU A 803 34.18 -13.62 0.54
C LEU A 803 34.04 -12.62 1.69
N ASP A 804 34.05 -13.09 2.95
CA ASP A 804 34.09 -12.23 4.14
C ASP A 804 35.40 -11.43 4.23
N VAL A 805 36.55 -12.08 4.00
CA VAL A 805 37.85 -11.37 3.92
C VAL A 805 37.82 -10.29 2.83
N PHE A 806 37.33 -10.60 1.63
CA PHE A 806 37.22 -9.61 0.55
C PHE A 806 36.22 -8.49 0.89
N PHE A 807 35.06 -8.77 1.46
CA PHE A 807 34.13 -7.70 1.85
C PHE A 807 34.70 -6.82 2.96
N ASN A 808 35.32 -7.38 3.99
CA ASN A 808 35.97 -6.60 5.05
C ASN A 808 37.13 -5.76 4.51
N SER A 809 37.98 -6.29 3.61
CA SER A 809 39.01 -5.51 2.89
C SER A 809 38.44 -4.46 1.94
N ALA A 810 37.18 -4.58 1.53
CA ALA A 810 36.43 -3.57 0.78
C ALA A 810 35.69 -2.57 1.70
N GLY A 811 35.81 -2.69 3.02
CA GLY A 811 35.10 -1.90 4.02
C GLY A 811 33.64 -2.29 4.27
N VAL A 812 33.10 -3.26 3.53
CA VAL A 812 31.69 -3.71 3.60
C VAL A 812 31.56 -4.90 4.56
N LYS A 813 30.54 -4.93 5.40
CA LYS A 813 30.34 -6.02 6.38
C LYS A 813 29.36 -7.09 5.87
N LEU A 814 29.87 -8.27 5.53
CA LEU A 814 29.07 -9.49 5.41
C LEU A 814 28.61 -9.94 6.80
N LYS A 815 27.37 -10.41 6.94
CA LYS A 815 26.92 -11.07 8.18
C LYS A 815 26.97 -12.58 8.01
N LEU A 816 28.04 -13.23 8.48
CA LEU A 816 28.14 -14.69 8.47
C LEU A 816 27.08 -15.39 9.35
N SER A 817 26.46 -14.68 10.30
CA SER A 817 25.31 -15.17 11.08
C SER A 817 23.97 -15.14 10.33
N GLU A 818 23.77 -14.17 9.42
CA GLU A 818 22.53 -14.03 8.63
C GLU A 818 22.65 -14.58 7.20
N THR A 819 23.88 -14.84 6.74
CA THR A 819 24.22 -15.48 5.46
C THR A 819 24.07 -17.00 5.56
N TRP A 820 23.47 -17.64 4.56
CA TRP A 820 23.21 -19.08 4.57
C TRP A 820 23.38 -19.78 3.23
N ALA A 821 23.61 -21.09 3.28
CA ALA A 821 23.65 -21.98 2.14
C ALA A 821 22.65 -23.13 2.30
N SER A 822 22.03 -23.56 1.20
CA SER A 822 21.06 -24.65 1.18
C SER A 822 21.03 -25.36 -0.18
N LYS A 823 20.78 -26.67 -0.15
CA LYS A 823 20.50 -27.48 -1.34
C LYS A 823 19.01 -27.48 -1.72
N TYR A 824 18.12 -27.26 -0.75
CA TYR A 824 16.68 -27.47 -0.88
C TYR A 824 15.82 -26.21 -0.74
N LEU A 825 16.35 -25.13 -0.17
CA LEU A 825 15.72 -23.83 -0.07
C LEU A 825 16.37 -22.84 -1.06
N PHE A 826 15.54 -22.02 -1.69
CA PHE A 826 15.95 -20.87 -2.48
C PHE A 826 15.03 -19.69 -2.13
N GLU A 827 15.61 -18.53 -1.88
CA GLU A 827 14.88 -17.27 -1.70
C GLU A 827 15.50 -16.21 -2.61
N TYR A 828 14.67 -15.46 -3.33
CA TYR A 828 15.09 -14.23 -3.98
C TYR A 828 13.94 -13.20 -3.94
N SER A 829 14.24 -11.97 -3.50
CA SER A 829 13.26 -10.88 -3.33
C SER A 829 11.99 -11.29 -2.54
N LYS A 830 12.18 -12.11 -1.49
CA LYS A 830 11.13 -12.71 -0.64
C LYS A 830 10.12 -13.61 -1.39
N ILE A 831 10.44 -14.10 -2.59
CA ILE A 831 9.80 -15.26 -3.21
C ILE A 831 10.63 -16.50 -2.86
N ARG A 832 9.97 -17.60 -2.50
CA ARG A 832 10.61 -18.79 -1.92
C ARG A 832 10.22 -20.08 -2.61
N PHE A 833 11.18 -20.98 -2.73
CA PHE A 833 10.99 -22.34 -3.21
C PHE A 833 11.67 -23.30 -2.24
N TYR A 834 10.94 -24.34 -1.80
CA TYR A 834 11.44 -25.36 -0.89
C TYR A 834 11.16 -26.76 -1.45
N LYS A 835 12.24 -27.54 -1.67
CA LYS A 835 12.22 -28.84 -2.36
C LYS A 835 11.48 -28.76 -3.71
N GLY A 836 11.79 -27.70 -4.49
CA GLY A 836 11.19 -27.39 -5.78
C GLY A 836 9.76 -26.82 -5.74
N VAL A 837 9.07 -26.85 -4.59
CA VAL A 837 7.71 -26.32 -4.43
C VAL A 837 7.77 -24.85 -4.03
N ARG A 838 7.06 -23.98 -4.75
CA ARG A 838 6.94 -22.56 -4.43
C ARG A 838 6.09 -22.38 -3.15
N ILE A 839 6.58 -21.60 -2.19
CA ILE A 839 5.81 -21.27 -0.99
C ILE A 839 4.82 -20.13 -1.28
N ASP A 840 3.59 -20.29 -0.79
CA ASP A 840 2.48 -19.36 -0.97
C ASP A 840 2.72 -18.05 -0.17
N ASP A 841 2.60 -16.89 -0.83
CA ASP A 841 2.72 -15.55 -0.23
C ASP A 841 1.38 -14.81 -0.09
N THR A 842 0.25 -15.51 -0.25
CA THR A 842 -1.10 -14.90 -0.19
C THR A 842 -1.35 -14.16 1.13
N LEU A 843 -0.84 -14.64 2.27
CA LEU A 843 -0.98 -13.94 3.56
C LEU A 843 -0.38 -12.53 3.56
N LYS A 844 0.79 -12.36 2.93
CA LYS A 844 1.47 -11.07 2.77
C LYS A 844 0.66 -10.12 1.89
N ARG A 845 -0.05 -10.66 0.89
CA ARG A 845 -0.92 -9.90 -0.02
C ARG A 845 -2.24 -9.52 0.65
N LEU A 846 -2.86 -10.43 1.41
CA LEU A 846 -4.09 -10.16 2.18
C LEU A 846 -3.88 -9.11 3.27
N ASN A 847 -2.71 -9.06 3.91
CA ASN A 847 -2.33 -7.98 4.83
C ASN A 847 -2.24 -6.59 4.16
N HIS A 848 -2.28 -6.54 2.83
CA HIS A 848 -2.32 -5.31 2.03
C HIS A 848 -3.59 -5.18 1.18
N MET A 849 -4.61 -6.04 1.38
CA MET A 849 -5.91 -5.95 0.70
C MET A 849 -6.82 -4.92 1.38
N LEU A 850 -6.32 -3.69 1.49
CA LEU A 850 -7.07 -2.53 1.95
C LEU A 850 -7.84 -1.95 0.76
N THR A 851 -9.07 -1.51 0.99
CA THR A 851 -9.93 -1.00 -0.08
C THR A 851 -9.72 0.48 -0.38
N ASP A 852 -9.07 1.21 0.52
CA ASP A 852 -9.00 2.68 0.53
C ASP A 852 -7.51 3.12 0.43
N ILE A 853 -6.77 2.62 -0.57
CA ILE A 853 -5.32 2.78 -0.75
C ILE A 853 -4.97 3.99 -1.66
N ASN A 854 -3.96 4.77 -1.24
CA ASN A 854 -3.03 5.65 -1.98
C ASN A 854 -3.46 6.43 -3.25
N GLU A 855 -4.74 6.61 -3.55
CA GLU A 855 -5.20 7.57 -4.56
C GLU A 855 -5.59 8.92 -3.93
N GLY A 856 -5.23 10.02 -4.60
CA GLY A 856 -5.44 11.38 -4.08
C GLY A 856 -6.91 11.77 -3.92
N PHE A 857 -7.81 11.09 -4.64
CA PHE A 857 -9.26 11.27 -4.53
C PHE A 857 -9.98 9.92 -4.41
N PRO A 858 -10.82 9.73 -3.37
CA PRO A 858 -11.52 8.46 -3.13
C PRO A 858 -12.70 8.24 -4.10
N SER A 859 -12.39 7.78 -5.32
CA SER A 859 -13.39 7.43 -6.34
C SER A 859 -13.89 5.99 -6.16
N LEU A 860 -15.06 5.65 -6.72
CA LEU A 860 -15.53 4.25 -6.72
C LEU A 860 -14.70 3.38 -7.67
N ASN A 861 -14.21 3.96 -8.77
CA ASN A 861 -13.36 3.28 -9.75
C ASN A 861 -12.03 2.86 -9.10
N SER A 862 -11.39 3.76 -8.36
CA SER A 862 -10.20 3.51 -7.51
C SER A 862 -10.34 2.24 -6.68
N TYR A 863 -11.43 2.17 -5.89
CA TYR A 863 -11.66 1.06 -4.97
C TYR A 863 -11.81 -0.28 -5.72
N MET A 864 -12.51 -0.29 -6.86
CA MET A 864 -12.68 -1.50 -7.68
C MET A 864 -11.39 -1.93 -8.36
N SER A 865 -10.63 -0.99 -8.93
CA SER A 865 -9.32 -1.22 -9.55
C SER A 865 -8.31 -1.73 -8.52
N THR A 866 -8.28 -1.14 -7.33
CA THR A 866 -7.41 -1.55 -6.21
C THR A 866 -7.70 -2.99 -5.76
N ILE A 867 -8.97 -3.35 -5.54
CA ILE A 867 -9.34 -4.73 -5.17
C ILE A 867 -8.96 -5.69 -6.31
N SER A 868 -9.32 -5.37 -7.55
CA SER A 868 -9.01 -6.18 -8.74
C SER A 868 -7.50 -6.45 -8.87
N ALA A 869 -6.69 -5.39 -8.80
CA ALA A 869 -5.24 -5.50 -8.88
C ALA A 869 -4.65 -6.30 -7.71
N CYS A 870 -5.21 -6.18 -6.50
CA CYS A 870 -4.79 -6.98 -5.34
C CYS A 870 -5.11 -8.48 -5.54
N THR A 871 -6.31 -8.82 -6.00
CA THR A 871 -6.74 -10.22 -6.14
C THR A 871 -6.16 -10.88 -7.38
N GLU A 872 -5.96 -10.17 -8.49
CA GLU A 872 -5.15 -10.64 -9.63
C GLU A 872 -3.67 -10.79 -9.25
N ASN A 873 -3.19 -10.09 -8.23
CA ASN A 873 -1.86 -10.30 -7.63
C ASN A 873 -1.79 -11.51 -6.70
N ILE A 874 -2.87 -11.87 -6.00
CA ILE A 874 -2.97 -13.16 -5.29
C ILE A 874 -3.03 -14.30 -6.31
N SER A 875 -3.84 -14.15 -7.36
CA SER A 875 -4.04 -15.15 -8.42
C SER A 875 -2.78 -15.59 -9.15
N ARG A 876 -1.80 -14.70 -9.33
CA ARG A 876 -0.49 -15.04 -9.93
C ARG A 876 0.35 -16.01 -9.07
N ASN A 877 0.09 -16.08 -7.76
CA ASN A 877 0.91 -16.82 -6.81
C ASN A 877 0.16 -17.98 -6.15
N HIS A 878 -1.16 -18.08 -6.34
CA HIS A 878 -1.99 -19.19 -5.88
C HIS A 878 -2.19 -20.22 -6.99
N GLU A 879 -2.29 -21.50 -6.63
CA GLU A 879 -2.49 -22.61 -7.60
C GLU A 879 -3.84 -22.55 -8.33
N SER A 880 -4.82 -21.85 -7.77
CA SER A 880 -6.18 -21.74 -8.33
C SER A 880 -6.71 -20.30 -8.28
N PRO A 881 -7.16 -19.74 -9.42
CA PRO A 881 -7.69 -18.37 -9.49
C PRO A 881 -9.08 -18.23 -8.86
N LEU A 882 -9.78 -19.35 -8.63
CA LEU A 882 -11.12 -19.39 -8.03
C LEU A 882 -11.16 -18.77 -6.62
N LEU A 883 -10.08 -18.91 -5.84
CA LEU A 883 -9.99 -18.38 -4.48
C LEU A 883 -9.82 -16.86 -4.49
N SER A 884 -8.92 -16.37 -5.35
CA SER A 884 -8.67 -14.95 -5.60
C SER A 884 -9.93 -14.22 -6.08
N PHE A 885 -10.61 -14.77 -7.10
CA PHE A 885 -11.86 -14.20 -7.61
C PHE A 885 -13.02 -14.26 -6.58
N PHE A 886 -12.98 -15.23 -5.66
CA PHE A 886 -13.91 -15.26 -4.53
C PHE A 886 -13.65 -14.10 -3.55
N PHE A 887 -12.39 -13.83 -3.17
CA PHE A 887 -12.06 -12.67 -2.32
C PHE A 887 -12.44 -11.34 -2.97
N TYR A 888 -12.17 -11.20 -4.27
CA TYR A 888 -12.62 -10.08 -5.10
C TYR A 888 -14.14 -9.86 -4.98
N SER A 889 -14.92 -10.92 -5.16
CA SER A 889 -16.38 -10.88 -5.10
C SER A 889 -16.91 -10.46 -3.71
N VAL A 890 -16.20 -10.82 -2.63
CA VAL A 890 -16.61 -10.49 -1.25
C VAL A 890 -16.23 -9.05 -0.90
N GLU A 891 -15.01 -8.59 -1.16
CA GLU A 891 -14.63 -7.20 -0.87
C GLU A 891 -15.41 -6.20 -1.72
N LEU A 892 -15.72 -6.53 -2.97
CA LEU A 892 -16.54 -5.66 -3.81
C LEU A 892 -17.97 -5.51 -3.27
N GLY A 893 -18.58 -6.61 -2.79
CA GLY A 893 -19.84 -6.57 -2.06
C GLY A 893 -19.75 -5.79 -0.74
N ASN A 894 -18.63 -5.90 -0.02
CA ASN A 894 -18.34 -5.13 1.20
C ASN A 894 -18.26 -3.62 0.90
N VAL A 895 -17.55 -3.20 -0.15
CA VAL A 895 -17.49 -1.78 -0.57
C VAL A 895 -18.86 -1.25 -0.94
N PHE A 896 -19.63 -1.93 -1.79
CA PHE A 896 -20.97 -1.46 -2.17
C PHE A 896 -21.93 -1.35 -0.97
N SER A 897 -21.78 -2.23 0.03
CA SER A 897 -22.52 -2.12 1.29
C SER A 897 -22.04 -0.95 2.15
N ARG A 898 -20.72 -0.79 2.35
CA ARG A 898 -20.11 0.31 3.13
C ARG A 898 -20.42 1.69 2.55
N LYS A 899 -20.50 1.82 1.22
CA LYS A 899 -20.85 3.07 0.52
C LYS A 899 -22.37 3.25 0.32
N ASN A 900 -23.21 2.38 0.90
CA ASN A 900 -24.68 2.39 0.81
C ASN A 900 -25.27 2.31 -0.61
N MET A 901 -24.50 1.85 -1.60
CA MET A 901 -24.98 1.70 -2.98
C MET A 901 -26.04 0.60 -3.12
N ILE A 902 -26.02 -0.38 -2.21
CA ILE A 902 -26.95 -1.50 -2.18
C ILE A 902 -27.56 -1.58 -0.78
N SER A 903 -28.88 -1.49 -0.67
CA SER A 903 -29.56 -1.79 0.58
C SER A 903 -29.49 -3.30 0.85
N ALA A 904 -29.21 -3.69 2.10
CA ALA A 904 -28.93 -5.06 2.52
C ALA A 904 -30.11 -6.06 2.37
N LEU A 905 -31.19 -5.66 1.69
CA LEU A 905 -32.40 -6.43 1.43
C LEU A 905 -32.55 -6.84 -0.06
N LYS A 906 -31.64 -6.44 -0.96
CA LYS A 906 -31.71 -6.73 -2.41
C LYS A 906 -30.47 -7.46 -2.96
N THR A 907 -30.08 -8.59 -2.36
CA THR A 907 -28.97 -9.44 -2.83
C THR A 907 -29.10 -9.85 -4.31
N ILE A 908 -30.33 -10.00 -4.81
CA ILE A 908 -30.61 -10.34 -6.22
C ILE A 908 -30.13 -9.26 -7.19
N SER A 909 -30.07 -7.99 -6.77
CA SER A 909 -29.59 -6.87 -7.61
C SER A 909 -28.06 -6.76 -7.67
N LEU A 910 -27.33 -7.42 -6.77
CA LEU A 910 -25.85 -7.39 -6.75
C LEU A 910 -25.24 -8.22 -7.89
N LEU A 911 -25.73 -9.44 -8.12
CA LEU A 911 -25.15 -10.34 -9.13
C LEU A 911 -25.18 -9.76 -10.56
N PRO A 912 -26.28 -9.12 -11.02
CA PRO A 912 -26.30 -8.44 -12.31
C PRO A 912 -25.31 -7.28 -12.39
N LEU A 913 -25.23 -6.44 -11.34
CA LEU A 913 -24.31 -5.30 -11.29
C LEU A 913 -22.83 -5.74 -11.38
N LEU A 914 -22.49 -6.86 -10.73
CA LEU A 914 -21.18 -7.52 -10.81
C LEU A 914 -20.87 -8.17 -12.18
N ASN A 915 -21.74 -7.99 -13.18
CA ASN A 915 -21.55 -8.52 -14.54
C ASN A 915 -21.80 -7.48 -15.64
N ILE A 916 -21.87 -6.19 -15.32
CA ILE A 916 -21.97 -5.10 -16.31
C ILE A 916 -20.65 -4.29 -16.28
N PRO A 917 -19.72 -4.56 -17.21
CA PRO A 917 -18.40 -3.93 -17.24
C PRO A 917 -18.40 -2.54 -17.90
N SER A 918 -17.34 -1.76 -17.65
CA SER A 918 -17.11 -0.41 -18.18
C SER A 918 -17.24 -0.31 -19.71
N ILE A 919 -16.78 -1.31 -20.46
CA ILE A 919 -16.89 -1.39 -21.94
C ILE A 919 -18.34 -1.35 -22.46
N PHE A 920 -19.34 -1.64 -21.61
CA PHE A 920 -20.76 -1.54 -21.94
C PHE A 920 -21.48 -0.39 -21.18
N GLY A 921 -20.73 0.59 -20.68
CA GLY A 921 -21.24 1.68 -19.83
C GLY A 921 -21.40 1.32 -18.35
N GLY A 922 -20.82 0.19 -17.92
CA GLY A 922 -20.90 -0.33 -16.56
C GLY A 922 -19.75 0.08 -15.64
N LEU A 923 -19.49 -0.78 -14.65
CA LEU A 923 -18.45 -0.58 -13.63
C LEU A 923 -17.08 -1.13 -14.11
N PRO A 924 -15.93 -0.58 -13.69
CA PRO A 924 -14.61 -1.19 -13.88
C PRO A 924 -14.45 -2.45 -13.01
N ILE A 925 -15.06 -3.55 -13.44
CA ILE A 925 -15.00 -4.87 -12.79
C ILE A 925 -14.02 -5.81 -13.48
N SER A 926 -13.25 -6.56 -12.68
CA SER A 926 -12.49 -7.73 -13.14
C SER A 926 -13.34 -8.99 -13.16
N ASN A 927 -12.95 -9.97 -13.98
CA ASN A 927 -13.61 -11.27 -14.12
C ASN A 927 -12.67 -12.47 -13.89
N MET A 928 -13.25 -13.67 -13.88
CA MET A 928 -12.52 -14.93 -13.68
C MET A 928 -11.43 -15.18 -14.74
N TYR A 929 -11.60 -14.70 -15.97
CA TYR A 929 -10.57 -14.84 -17.01
C TYR A 929 -9.37 -13.96 -16.70
N GLN A 930 -9.56 -12.69 -16.32
CA GLN A 930 -8.45 -11.79 -15.91
C GLN A 930 -7.69 -12.34 -14.70
N HIS A 931 -8.40 -12.97 -13.76
CA HIS A 931 -7.80 -13.70 -12.64
C HIS A 931 -7.04 -14.97 -13.07
N SER A 932 -7.36 -15.56 -14.23
CA SER A 932 -6.71 -16.77 -14.76
C SER A 932 -5.55 -16.46 -15.73
N GLN A 933 -5.63 -15.35 -16.47
CA GLN A 933 -4.65 -14.92 -17.47
C GLN A 933 -4.58 -13.39 -17.50
N ARG A 934 -3.37 -12.84 -17.28
CA ARG A 934 -3.11 -11.40 -17.46
C ARG A 934 -2.91 -11.05 -18.91
N GLY A 935 -3.36 -9.85 -19.29
CA GLY A 935 -3.30 -9.36 -20.66
C GLY A 935 -4.39 -9.99 -21.53
N CYS A 936 -5.39 -9.20 -21.87
CA CYS A 936 -6.42 -9.57 -22.83
C CYS A 936 -6.26 -8.72 -24.10
N ALA A 937 -6.27 -9.35 -25.28
CA ALA A 937 -6.24 -8.63 -26.55
C ALA A 937 -7.56 -7.88 -26.75
N ASP A 938 -8.68 -8.62 -26.73
CA ASP A 938 -10.05 -8.11 -26.82
C ASP A 938 -10.90 -8.48 -25.58
N PRO A 939 -11.17 -7.53 -24.66
CA PRO A 939 -12.06 -7.78 -23.53
C PRO A 939 -13.54 -7.92 -23.91
N LEU A 940 -13.97 -7.42 -25.08
CA LEU A 940 -15.37 -7.47 -25.52
C LEU A 940 -15.81 -8.91 -25.74
N THR A 941 -15.07 -9.69 -26.53
CA THR A 941 -15.35 -11.12 -26.77
C THR A 941 -15.40 -11.92 -25.47
N ILE A 942 -14.56 -11.59 -24.49
CA ILE A 942 -14.54 -12.29 -23.20
C ILE A 942 -15.79 -11.99 -22.37
N TRP A 943 -16.22 -10.73 -22.27
CA TRP A 943 -17.46 -10.39 -21.59
C TRP A 943 -18.70 -10.95 -22.29
N LEU A 944 -18.74 -10.95 -23.63
CA LEU A 944 -19.78 -11.63 -24.40
C LEU A 944 -19.79 -13.14 -24.15
N ARG A 945 -18.62 -13.79 -24.03
CA ARG A 945 -18.53 -15.23 -23.69
C ARG A 945 -18.98 -15.51 -22.25
N ILE A 946 -18.64 -14.65 -21.28
CA ILE A 946 -19.11 -14.72 -19.90
C ILE A 946 -20.65 -14.61 -19.87
N TRP A 947 -21.22 -13.61 -20.53
CA TRP A 947 -22.68 -13.44 -20.62
C TRP A 947 -23.37 -14.63 -21.28
N ARG A 948 -22.77 -15.24 -22.32
CA ARG A 948 -23.29 -16.48 -22.90
C ARG A 948 -23.31 -17.63 -21.87
N VAL A 949 -22.25 -17.80 -21.07
CA VAL A 949 -22.23 -18.80 -19.99
C VAL A 949 -23.27 -18.49 -18.90
N ILE A 950 -23.49 -17.20 -18.55
CA ILE A 950 -24.53 -16.81 -17.59
C ILE A 950 -25.93 -17.05 -18.17
N LYS A 951 -26.15 -16.85 -19.47
CA LYS A 951 -27.41 -17.24 -20.16
C LYS A 951 -27.65 -18.74 -20.10
N GLU A 952 -26.60 -19.54 -20.30
CA GLU A 952 -26.64 -21.01 -20.28
C GLU A 952 -26.79 -21.59 -18.85
N THR A 953 -26.29 -20.91 -17.81
CA THR A 953 -26.23 -21.45 -16.42
C THR A 953 -27.13 -20.75 -15.40
N ALA A 954 -27.48 -19.48 -15.61
CA ALA A 954 -28.22 -18.64 -14.67
C ALA A 954 -29.12 -17.61 -15.39
N PRO A 955 -30.09 -18.05 -16.22
CA PRO A 955 -30.85 -17.17 -17.13
C PRO A 955 -31.60 -16.02 -16.45
N VAL A 956 -32.02 -16.18 -15.18
CA VAL A 956 -32.62 -15.10 -14.38
C VAL A 956 -31.63 -13.95 -14.13
N THR A 957 -30.35 -14.28 -13.92
CA THR A 957 -29.28 -13.27 -13.78
C THR A 957 -28.97 -12.63 -15.12
N PHE A 958 -28.92 -13.42 -16.21
CA PHE A 958 -28.71 -12.89 -17.57
C PHE A 958 -29.80 -11.88 -17.97
N ASN A 959 -31.08 -12.20 -17.75
CA ASN A 959 -32.18 -11.28 -18.03
C ASN A 959 -32.09 -9.99 -17.19
N ALA A 960 -31.70 -10.11 -15.91
CA ALA A 960 -31.49 -8.95 -15.05
C ALA A 960 -30.26 -8.10 -15.45
N VAL A 961 -29.20 -8.71 -16.02
CA VAL A 961 -28.10 -7.98 -16.67
C VAL A 961 -28.62 -7.19 -17.86
N LEU A 962 -29.38 -7.81 -18.77
CA LEU A 962 -29.95 -7.13 -19.94
C LEU A 962 -30.90 -5.98 -19.56
N HIS A 963 -31.68 -6.10 -18.48
CA HIS A 963 -32.55 -5.02 -17.99
C HIS A 963 -31.82 -3.86 -17.31
N LEU A 964 -30.55 -4.03 -16.93
CA LEU A 964 -29.72 -3.01 -16.27
C LEU A 964 -28.57 -2.51 -17.16
N LEU A 965 -28.41 -3.10 -18.35
CA LEU A 965 -27.37 -2.78 -19.33
C LEU A 965 -27.57 -1.36 -19.89
N PRO A 966 -26.65 -0.41 -19.67
CA PRO A 966 -26.81 0.95 -20.17
C PRO A 966 -26.70 1.01 -21.69
N CYS A 967 -25.53 0.60 -22.23
CA CYS A 967 -25.24 0.44 -23.67
C CYS A 967 -25.80 1.56 -24.59
N THR A 968 -25.91 2.78 -24.07
CA THR A 968 -26.33 3.96 -24.83
C THR A 968 -25.18 4.40 -25.74
N GLN A 969 -25.45 4.56 -27.03
CA GLN A 969 -24.46 5.09 -27.97
C GLN A 969 -24.16 6.57 -27.64
N LYS A 970 -22.90 7.01 -27.77
CA LYS A 970 -22.57 8.46 -27.72
C LYS A 970 -23.25 9.17 -28.89
N ALA A 971 -23.69 10.42 -28.67
CA ALA A 971 -24.33 11.23 -29.71
C ALA A 971 -23.37 11.61 -30.85
N GLU A 972 -22.11 11.88 -30.50
CA GLU A 972 -21.01 12.18 -31.42
C GLU A 972 -20.02 11.00 -31.44
N VAL A 973 -19.25 10.89 -32.53
CA VAL A 973 -18.15 9.92 -32.63
C VAL A 973 -16.88 10.59 -32.13
N ASP A 974 -16.22 9.95 -31.17
CA ASP A 974 -15.01 10.43 -30.50
C ASP A 974 -13.79 9.60 -31.00
N PRO A 975 -13.18 9.98 -32.15
CA PRO A 975 -12.10 9.18 -32.75
C PRO A 975 -10.82 9.20 -31.93
N ILE A 976 -10.59 10.26 -31.15
CA ILE A 976 -9.45 10.36 -30.22
C ILE A 976 -9.50 9.21 -29.23
N SER A 977 -10.67 8.90 -28.67
CA SER A 977 -10.83 7.77 -27.73
C SER A 977 -10.47 6.40 -28.31
N LEU A 978 -10.51 6.23 -29.64
CA LEU A 978 -10.10 5.00 -30.34
C LEU A 978 -8.59 4.91 -30.61
N ILE A 979 -7.88 6.04 -30.60
CA ILE A 979 -6.42 6.09 -30.60
C ILE A 979 -5.87 5.93 -29.17
N GLU A 980 -6.53 6.53 -28.16
CA GLU A 980 -6.18 6.34 -26.74
C GLU A 980 -6.40 4.89 -26.27
N ASP A 981 -7.53 4.28 -26.63
CA ASP A 981 -7.78 2.85 -26.43
C ASP A 981 -8.43 2.22 -27.67
N ILE A 982 -7.64 1.39 -28.35
CA ILE A 982 -8.01 0.57 -29.51
C ILE A 982 -9.21 -0.35 -29.22
N ARG A 983 -9.51 -0.64 -27.95
CA ARG A 983 -10.64 -1.47 -27.50
C ARG A 983 -11.88 -0.67 -27.14
N SER A 984 -11.83 0.66 -27.23
CA SER A 984 -12.96 1.52 -26.92
C SER A 984 -14.12 1.29 -27.90
N ILE A 985 -15.33 1.56 -27.42
CA ILE A 985 -16.57 1.45 -28.19
C ILE A 985 -17.30 2.78 -28.04
N ASN A 986 -18.07 3.19 -29.05
CA ASN A 986 -18.83 4.44 -29.04
C ASN A 986 -20.08 4.40 -28.12
N ILE A 987 -19.90 3.93 -26.88
CA ILE A 987 -20.90 3.81 -25.81
C ILE A 987 -20.59 4.87 -24.75
N VAL A 988 -21.64 5.40 -24.11
CA VAL A 988 -21.53 6.30 -22.96
C VAL A 988 -21.02 5.51 -21.75
N SER A 989 -19.80 5.82 -21.30
CA SER A 989 -19.25 5.32 -20.03
C SER A 989 -19.89 6.04 -18.84
N LEU A 990 -19.77 5.47 -17.64
CA LEU A 990 -20.00 6.24 -16.41
C LEU A 990 -19.03 7.45 -16.36
N PRO A 991 -19.41 8.57 -15.71
CA PRO A 991 -18.50 9.68 -15.47
C PRO A 991 -17.25 9.19 -14.72
N ASN A 992 -16.08 9.54 -15.24
CA ASN A 992 -14.81 9.23 -14.58
C ASN A 992 -14.13 10.53 -14.14
N PHE A 993 -14.02 10.70 -12.82
CA PHE A 993 -13.36 11.83 -12.17
C PHE A 993 -11.93 12.06 -12.69
N GLU A 994 -11.20 10.98 -13.04
CA GLU A 994 -9.85 11.08 -13.60
C GLU A 994 -9.83 11.77 -14.97
N ARG A 995 -10.86 11.55 -15.80
CA ARG A 995 -11.01 12.19 -17.12
C ARG A 995 -11.38 13.66 -16.96
N GLU A 996 -12.38 13.97 -16.12
CA GLU A 996 -12.77 15.35 -15.82
C GLU A 996 -11.60 16.15 -15.24
N CYS A 997 -10.80 15.56 -14.35
CA CYS A 997 -9.58 16.18 -13.83
C CYS A 997 -8.50 16.34 -14.90
N ARG A 998 -8.35 15.40 -15.84
CA ARG A 998 -7.38 15.53 -16.94
C ARG A 998 -7.76 16.69 -17.86
N GLU A 999 -9.02 16.76 -18.30
CA GLU A 999 -9.54 17.83 -19.17
C GLU A 999 -9.40 19.22 -18.48
N LEU A 1000 -9.59 19.30 -17.17
CA LEU A 1000 -9.33 20.51 -16.37
C LEU A 1000 -7.83 20.85 -16.24
N VAL A 1001 -6.96 19.85 -16.06
CA VAL A 1001 -5.50 20.04 -16.00
C VAL A 1001 -4.96 20.50 -17.35
N GLU A 1002 -5.36 19.88 -18.46
CA GLU A 1002 -5.04 20.30 -19.83
C GLU A 1002 -5.44 21.78 -20.09
N THR A 1003 -6.59 22.21 -19.55
CA THR A 1003 -7.09 23.60 -19.70
C THR A 1003 -6.32 24.65 -18.86
N LEU A 1004 -5.66 24.22 -17.77
CA LEU A 1004 -5.06 25.12 -16.77
C LEU A 1004 -3.53 25.08 -16.74
N LEU A 1005 -2.93 23.92 -16.94
CA LEU A 1005 -1.49 23.68 -16.84
C LEU A 1005 -0.65 24.51 -17.85
N PRO A 1006 -1.06 24.72 -19.12
CA PRO A 1006 -0.34 25.59 -20.06
C PRO A 1006 -0.10 27.02 -19.54
N LYS A 1007 -0.93 27.50 -18.60
CA LYS A 1007 -0.85 28.85 -18.01
C LYS A 1007 0.11 28.91 -16.81
N LEU A 1008 0.68 27.77 -16.40
CA LEU A 1008 1.50 27.61 -15.20
C LEU A 1008 2.89 27.01 -15.48
N ILE A 1009 3.08 26.36 -16.64
CA ILE A 1009 4.37 25.88 -17.11
C ILE A 1009 5.28 27.07 -17.45
N LYS A 1010 6.57 26.95 -17.10
CA LYS A 1010 7.66 27.77 -17.66
C LYS A 1010 8.62 26.97 -18.54
N ASN A 1011 8.79 25.68 -18.26
CA ASN A 1011 9.70 24.82 -19.01
C ASN A 1011 9.32 24.77 -20.49
N PRO A 1012 10.21 25.12 -21.43
CA PRO A 1012 9.85 25.29 -22.84
C PRO A 1012 9.48 23.97 -23.52
N LYS A 1013 10.16 22.85 -23.21
CA LYS A 1013 9.81 21.51 -23.72
C LYS A 1013 8.39 21.11 -23.31
N VAL A 1014 8.08 21.25 -22.03
CA VAL A 1014 6.75 20.92 -21.51
C VAL A 1014 5.69 21.88 -22.06
N ALA A 1015 6.01 23.17 -22.24
CA ALA A 1015 5.11 24.15 -22.85
C ALA A 1015 4.81 23.84 -24.33
N VAL A 1016 5.79 23.34 -25.09
CA VAL A 1016 5.57 22.84 -26.46
C VAL A 1016 4.69 21.60 -26.46
N HIS A 1017 4.95 20.62 -25.59
CA HIS A 1017 4.14 19.39 -25.53
C HIS A 1017 2.67 19.62 -25.13
N PHE A 1018 2.41 20.53 -24.18
CA PHE A 1018 1.04 20.95 -23.83
C PHE A 1018 0.50 22.08 -24.74
N GLY A 1019 1.31 22.58 -25.68
CA GLY A 1019 0.96 23.58 -26.67
C GLY A 1019 0.68 23.01 -28.07
N VAL A 1020 0.87 21.70 -28.28
CA VAL A 1020 0.35 20.97 -29.45
C VAL A 1020 -1.16 21.17 -29.48
N ASN A 1021 -1.71 21.68 -30.58
CA ASN A 1021 -3.11 22.02 -30.61
C ASN A 1021 -3.96 20.74 -30.63
N ARG A 1022 -5.15 20.78 -30.02
CA ARG A 1022 -6.12 19.68 -30.15
C ARG A 1022 -6.48 19.40 -31.62
N ASP A 1023 -6.33 20.41 -32.47
CA ASP A 1023 -6.49 20.34 -33.92
C ASP A 1023 -5.43 19.45 -34.60
N ASP A 1024 -4.18 19.40 -34.10
CA ASP A 1024 -3.13 18.52 -34.64
C ASP A 1024 -3.46 17.05 -34.37
N LEU A 1025 -3.98 16.76 -33.17
CA LEU A 1025 -4.46 15.44 -32.78
C LEU A 1025 -5.69 15.03 -33.60
N LEU A 1026 -6.61 15.98 -33.88
CA LEU A 1026 -7.76 15.76 -34.74
C LEU A 1026 -7.36 15.54 -36.21
N ALA A 1027 -6.41 16.29 -36.75
CA ALA A 1027 -5.87 16.08 -38.09
C ALA A 1027 -5.20 14.70 -38.23
N LEU A 1028 -4.46 14.26 -37.20
CA LEU A 1028 -3.92 12.91 -37.13
C LEU A 1028 -5.04 11.84 -37.08
N CYS A 1029 -6.13 12.09 -36.34
CA CYS A 1029 -7.32 11.23 -36.37
C CYS A 1029 -7.91 11.12 -37.77
N GLU A 1030 -8.15 12.24 -38.46
CA GLU A 1030 -8.72 12.25 -39.82
C GLU A 1030 -7.85 11.48 -40.81
N ILE A 1031 -6.53 11.67 -40.76
CA ILE A 1031 -5.56 10.92 -41.58
C ILE A 1031 -5.69 9.41 -41.32
N LEU A 1032 -5.69 8.97 -40.05
CA LEU A 1032 -5.78 7.56 -39.70
C LEU A 1032 -7.14 6.93 -40.05
N ILE A 1033 -8.25 7.66 -39.86
CA ILE A 1033 -9.61 7.23 -40.25
C ILE A 1033 -9.74 7.07 -41.77
N SER A 1034 -9.00 7.85 -42.56
CA SER A 1034 -9.01 7.76 -44.02
C SER A 1034 -8.37 6.46 -44.54
N MET A 1035 -7.48 5.82 -43.78
CA MET A 1035 -6.72 4.65 -44.21
C MET A 1035 -7.61 3.42 -44.41
N ARG A 1036 -7.29 2.62 -45.44
CA ARG A 1036 -8.00 1.38 -45.80
C ARG A 1036 -7.00 0.27 -46.14
N PRO A 1037 -7.06 -0.91 -45.48
CA PRO A 1037 -7.94 -1.25 -44.36
C PRO A 1037 -7.70 -0.36 -43.14
N PHE A 1038 -8.75 -0.13 -42.37
CA PHE A 1038 -8.65 0.61 -41.11
C PHE A 1038 -8.05 -0.32 -40.05
N SER A 1039 -6.73 -0.23 -39.86
CA SER A 1039 -6.00 -0.93 -38.80
C SER A 1039 -5.80 0.00 -37.62
N CYS A 1040 -6.13 -0.47 -36.42
CA CYS A 1040 -5.74 0.14 -35.15
C CYS A 1040 -4.51 -0.58 -34.53
N LEU A 1041 -3.85 -1.44 -35.32
CA LEU A 1041 -2.62 -2.18 -35.05
C LEU A 1041 -1.55 -1.79 -36.06
#